data_AF-A0A497QK65-F1
#
_entry.id   AF-A0A497QK65-F1
#
_cell.length_a   1.000
_cell.length_b   1.000
_cell.length_c   1.000
_cell.angle_alpha   90.00
_cell.angle_beta   90.00
_cell.angle_gamma   90.00
#
_symmetry.space_group_name_H-M   'P 1'
#
loop_
_entity.id
_entity.type
_entity.pdbx_description
1 polymer ?
#
loop_
_entity_poly.entity_id
_entity_poly.type
_entity_poly.pdbx_seq_one_letter_code
_entity_poly.pdbx_strand_id
1 'polypeptide(L)'
;MKRYFGILIVCLLIVSSISIGNIAGNEKDDEKADTSTTSHKITQEEVEKLKELEGVYQEDMNYNVIIDGHGTGLRPPTEEEWNAMIGKVDVIDRIQSSRDAASTSVDNSATIWFPPIGNQDGEGSCTCFAVGYYVKTFQEAKDHNWDLSDASWEGGYSGHPTPAYQDKIMSPDFIYHQINGGVDGGSSFYDAINLVCNIGISSWEKMPYDPADHTTWPSESAWREAPLYRGEGYSYAWVTDDTGIQNLKNLLAYENLALIAIDASKYSNLIDHSDSDLWTVDTYIPSELNHANTIVGYDDNFGPYTEEGETRYGAFKVANSWGTGWGGDHDNDGFYWISYEAMKQRVQYYWFYYDKIDYDPETIAVFEMSHDKRNECDITVGKGSTSSPIKTKEFAPSWDGGDHPFPTNKMVLDITEFEMAGEDLFIAVCDGGSSTTGSLDSFAVEFYTTYDPSGAADRTITSPDPPVSTIQGGCINAVCSNPAPAIGKVSAMPKSLSPGENVTITAEVVFSGTPDFVWAEIESPDETVITTLDLYDDGLHNDGDADDDVYGNTWTTDGTERTYLVDIIAQDTTPMTTTKDNATMFTTVPCGFPVQVTTDIAYDEYPSIAKAADGKLWVIWDRYGDIYYKTSSDDGATWSDPQLLVETNYYNYKPSIMKASDNTLWLVWIRNGDIYCKTSTDNGSTWSSETVILDDSYYNYRPRISEANGRLWVTYDRYEEDSNVYYIYYDGAWSSPQPLATESGSIREWNGKIVADSTNKLYGVYQREGDIYYKTSTDNGVTWSSPIQIT
;
A
#
# COMPACT_ATOMS: atom_id res chain seq x y z
N MET A 1 -32.69 59.06 10.32
CA MET A 1 -32.48 59.85 11.55
C MET A 1 -31.34 59.18 12.32
N LYS A 2 -30.18 59.87 12.44
CA LYS A 2 -28.98 59.57 13.28
C LYS A 2 -28.23 58.24 13.05
N ARG A 3 -26.98 58.25 12.52
CA ARG A 3 -25.65 58.48 13.19
C ARG A 3 -25.22 57.27 14.06
N TYR A 4 -24.00 56.72 14.11
CA TYR A 4 -22.67 56.84 13.45
C TYR A 4 -21.71 55.86 14.19
N PHE A 5 -20.55 55.53 13.60
CA PHE A 5 -19.29 54.96 14.17
C PHE A 5 -19.30 53.48 14.64
N GLY A 6 -18.33 52.61 14.35
CA GLY A 6 -17.05 52.73 13.63
C GLY A 6 -15.98 51.79 14.23
N ILE A 7 -15.13 51.21 13.36
CA ILE A 7 -13.71 50.80 13.57
C ILE A 7 -13.41 49.33 13.96
N LEU A 8 -13.04 48.56 12.91
CA LEU A 8 -11.74 47.90 12.65
C LEU A 8 -11.22 46.67 13.47
N ILE A 9 -11.14 45.54 12.74
CA ILE A 9 -9.92 44.82 12.27
C ILE A 9 -9.32 43.60 13.03
N VAL A 10 -9.11 42.56 12.20
CA VAL A 10 -8.28 41.34 12.24
C VAL A 10 -8.66 40.20 13.18
N CYS A 11 -9.11 39.08 12.59
CA CYS A 11 -8.66 37.74 12.95
C CYS A 11 -8.33 36.96 11.68
N LEU A 12 -7.15 36.34 11.70
CA LEU A 12 -6.51 35.59 10.63
C LEU A 12 -7.20 34.24 10.41
N LEU A 13 -7.27 33.82 9.15
CA LEU A 13 -7.63 32.47 8.69
C LEU A 13 -6.53 31.47 9.03
N ILE A 14 -6.91 30.28 9.52
CA ILE A 14 -6.30 29.01 9.10
C ILE A 14 -7.45 28.04 8.82
N VAL A 15 -7.44 27.51 7.60
CA VAL A 15 -8.38 26.57 7.02
C VAL A 15 -7.83 25.17 7.23
N SER A 16 -8.59 24.27 7.84
CA SER A 16 -8.42 22.83 7.65
C SER A 16 -9.64 22.30 6.88
N SER A 17 -9.35 21.71 5.74
CA SER A 17 -10.27 21.14 4.77
C SER A 17 -10.86 19.83 5.29
N ILE A 18 -12.19 19.81 5.41
CA ILE A 18 -13.01 18.62 5.59
C ILE A 18 -13.27 18.04 4.20
N SER A 19 -12.86 16.79 3.97
CA SER A 19 -13.31 16.00 2.82
C SER A 19 -14.67 15.38 3.15
N ILE A 20 -15.64 15.57 2.27
CA ILE A 20 -17.00 15.03 2.32
C ILE A 20 -17.05 13.84 1.36
N GLY A 21 -17.32 12.64 1.89
CA GLY A 21 -17.71 11.45 1.11
C GLY A 21 -19.15 11.06 1.46
N ASN A 22 -19.97 10.79 0.44
CA ASN A 22 -21.41 10.59 0.54
C ASN A 22 -21.83 9.18 1.02
N ILE A 23 -22.85 9.23 1.87
CA ILE A 23 -23.90 8.28 2.29
C ILE A 23 -24.31 7.20 1.24
N ALA A 24 -24.36 5.93 1.67
CA ALA A 24 -25.58 5.10 1.74
C ALA A 24 -25.32 3.70 2.33
N GLY A 25 -25.98 3.35 3.45
CA GLY A 25 -26.22 1.94 3.84
C GLY A 25 -26.18 1.61 5.33
N ASN A 26 -27.36 1.57 5.97
CA ASN A 26 -27.69 0.97 7.27
C ASN A 26 -27.02 1.51 8.55
N GLU A 27 -27.74 2.44 9.19
CA GLU A 27 -27.61 2.79 10.61
C GLU A 27 -27.84 1.55 11.49
N LYS A 28 -26.77 1.04 12.12
CA LYS A 28 -26.83 0.58 13.51
C LYS A 28 -26.22 1.70 14.35
N ASP A 29 -26.98 2.20 15.31
CA ASP A 29 -26.55 3.21 16.27
C ASP A 29 -25.39 2.67 17.11
N ASP A 30 -24.15 2.97 16.71
CA ASP A 30 -22.98 2.82 17.57
C ASP A 30 -22.91 4.02 18.51
N GLU A 31 -23.20 3.77 19.78
CA GLU A 31 -23.02 4.70 20.88
C GLU A 31 -21.51 4.85 21.17
N LYS A 32 -20.77 5.58 20.30
CA LYS A 32 -19.35 5.92 20.52
C LYS A 32 -19.21 6.68 21.85
N ALA A 33 -18.51 6.08 22.80
CA ALA A 33 -18.19 6.65 24.09
C ALA A 33 -17.37 7.96 23.95
N ASP A 34 -17.91 9.06 24.49
CA ASP A 34 -17.34 10.41 24.41
C ASP A 34 -16.27 10.62 25.51
N THR A 35 -15.06 10.09 25.28
CA THR A 35 -13.82 10.44 26.00
C THR A 35 -12.88 11.23 25.09
N SER A 36 -12.35 12.34 25.57
CA SER A 36 -11.29 13.09 24.87
C SER A 36 -9.99 13.01 25.65
N THR A 37 -8.94 12.52 25.00
CA THR A 37 -7.60 12.40 25.57
C THR A 37 -6.70 13.50 25.03
N THR A 38 -5.92 14.13 25.90
CA THR A 38 -4.81 14.99 25.51
C THR A 38 -3.50 14.33 25.92
N SER A 39 -2.54 14.31 25.01
CA SER A 39 -1.22 13.69 25.20
C SER A 39 -0.12 14.53 24.55
N HIS A 40 1.11 14.21 24.91
CA HIS A 40 2.30 14.62 24.19
C HIS A 40 3.21 13.41 23.94
N LYS A 41 4.16 13.54 23.02
CA LYS A 41 5.15 12.49 22.77
C LYS A 41 6.20 12.49 23.87
N ILE A 42 6.54 11.30 24.38
CA ILE A 42 7.49 11.14 25.48
C ILE A 42 8.80 11.83 25.16
N THR A 43 9.28 12.61 26.14
CA THR A 43 10.52 13.37 26.02
C THR A 43 11.72 12.58 26.54
N GLN A 44 12.93 13.03 26.18
CA GLN A 44 14.15 12.44 26.73
C GLN A 44 14.22 12.57 28.26
N GLU A 45 13.76 13.69 28.83
CA GLU A 45 13.75 13.90 30.29
C GLU A 45 12.83 12.91 31.00
N GLU A 46 11.68 12.59 30.41
CA GLU A 46 10.76 11.60 30.96
C GLU A 46 11.26 10.17 30.84
N VAL A 47 11.94 9.83 29.75
CA VAL A 47 12.64 8.55 29.61
C VAL A 47 13.73 8.40 30.68
N GLU A 48 14.54 9.44 30.94
CA GLU A 48 15.54 9.39 32.01
C GLU A 48 14.89 9.22 33.40
N LYS A 49 13.75 9.86 33.63
CA LYS A 49 12.98 9.65 34.87
C LYS A 49 12.43 8.21 34.99
N LEU A 50 12.00 7.59 33.89
CA LEU A 50 11.61 6.19 33.88
C LEU A 50 12.79 5.26 34.16
N LYS A 51 13.96 5.53 33.56
CA LYS A 51 15.20 4.80 33.86
C LYS A 51 15.60 4.90 35.34
N GLU A 52 15.34 6.03 36.00
CA GLU A 52 15.58 6.18 37.44
C GLU A 52 14.64 5.30 38.29
N LEU A 53 13.43 5.01 37.80
CA LEU A 53 12.44 4.20 38.51
C LEU A 53 12.57 2.69 38.22
N GLU A 54 12.62 2.31 36.94
CA GLU A 54 12.66 0.92 36.47
C GLU A 54 14.09 0.39 36.32
N GLY A 55 15.05 1.25 36.02
CA GLY A 55 16.41 0.87 35.68
C GLY A 55 16.65 0.76 34.17
N VAL A 56 17.82 0.19 33.83
CA VAL A 56 18.24 -0.12 32.47
C VAL A 56 18.73 -1.55 32.45
N TYR A 57 18.37 -2.30 31.40
CA TYR A 57 18.80 -3.69 31.23
C TYR A 57 20.31 -3.88 31.42
N GLN A 58 20.67 -4.96 32.10
CA GLN A 58 22.04 -5.40 32.29
C GLN A 58 22.20 -6.80 31.70
N GLU A 59 23.14 -6.94 30.77
CA GLU A 59 23.51 -8.23 30.18
C GLU A 59 23.92 -9.22 31.28
N ASP A 60 23.60 -10.50 31.09
CA ASP A 60 23.83 -11.61 32.03
C ASP A 60 23.08 -11.52 33.39
N MET A 61 22.25 -10.51 33.60
CA MET A 61 21.41 -10.42 34.80
C MET A 61 20.13 -11.24 34.60
N ASN A 62 19.85 -12.15 35.54
CA ASN A 62 18.57 -12.84 35.58
C ASN A 62 17.57 -12.01 36.41
N TYR A 63 16.51 -11.51 35.77
CA TYR A 63 15.45 -10.75 36.44
C TYR A 63 14.33 -11.65 37.01
N ASN A 64 14.40 -12.97 36.78
CA ASN A 64 13.59 -13.95 37.49
C ASN A 64 14.08 -14.20 38.92
N VAL A 65 13.71 -13.30 39.83
CA VAL A 65 13.95 -13.46 41.27
C VAL A 65 12.80 -14.23 41.89
N ILE A 66 13.09 -15.36 42.53
CA ILE A 66 12.04 -16.14 43.20
C ILE A 66 11.68 -15.53 44.56
N ILE A 67 10.41 -15.17 44.74
CA ILE A 67 9.85 -14.61 45.98
C ILE A 67 8.66 -15.47 46.42
N ASP A 68 8.72 -15.98 47.65
CA ASP A 68 7.72 -16.90 48.23
C ASP A 68 7.39 -18.12 47.35
N GLY A 69 8.38 -18.60 46.60
CA GLY A 69 8.22 -19.72 45.66
C GLY A 69 7.85 -19.29 44.25
N HIS A 70 7.37 -18.07 44.05
CA HIS A 70 6.92 -17.58 42.76
C HIS A 70 7.98 -16.78 42.00
N GLY A 71 7.95 -16.84 40.68
CA GLY A 71 8.79 -16.01 39.82
C GLY A 71 8.40 -14.53 39.92
N THR A 72 9.42 -13.68 39.83
CA THR A 72 9.27 -12.28 39.40
C THR A 72 9.88 -12.18 38.01
N GLY A 73 9.63 -11.15 37.23
CA GLY A 73 10.05 -11.21 35.81
C GLY A 73 10.08 -9.90 35.08
N LEU A 74 9.82 -8.80 35.78
CA LEU A 74 9.91 -7.48 35.18
C LEU A 74 11.39 -7.14 34.97
N ARG A 75 11.78 -7.14 33.71
CA ARG A 75 13.07 -6.69 33.21
C ARG A 75 12.91 -5.24 32.72
N PRO A 76 13.80 -4.30 33.11
CA PRO A 76 13.79 -2.96 32.52
C PRO A 76 14.19 -3.02 31.04
N PRO A 77 13.66 -2.11 30.20
CA PRO A 77 14.09 -1.97 28.82
C PRO A 77 15.61 -1.76 28.64
N THR A 78 16.12 -2.14 27.47
CA THR A 78 17.48 -1.82 27.03
C THR A 78 17.64 -0.33 26.76
N GLU A 79 18.89 0.14 26.73
CA GLU A 79 19.19 1.53 26.35
C GLU A 79 18.67 1.85 24.94
N GLU A 80 18.69 0.89 24.03
CA GLU A 80 18.14 1.05 22.67
C GLU A 80 16.62 1.15 22.68
N GLU A 81 15.93 0.28 23.43
CA GLU A 81 14.47 0.34 23.61
C GLU A 81 14.03 1.66 24.26
N TRP A 82 14.73 2.12 25.29
CA TRP A 82 14.48 3.43 25.90
C TRP A 82 14.58 4.57 24.88
N ASN A 83 15.62 4.56 24.05
CA ASN A 83 15.81 5.56 23.00
C ASN A 83 14.77 5.42 21.88
N ALA A 84 14.33 4.21 21.57
CA ALA A 84 13.33 3.96 20.54
C ALA A 84 11.94 4.54 20.89
N MET A 85 11.64 4.70 22.17
CA MET A 85 10.39 5.30 22.65
C MET A 85 10.33 6.81 22.47
N ILE A 86 11.47 7.51 22.53
CA ILE A 86 11.53 8.99 22.49
C ILE A 86 10.86 9.52 21.22
N GLY A 87 9.86 10.39 21.40
CA GLY A 87 9.11 10.99 20.29
C GLY A 87 8.07 10.08 19.63
N LYS A 88 7.91 8.82 20.07
CA LYS A 88 6.95 7.86 19.48
C LYS A 88 5.80 7.51 20.42
N VAL A 89 6.10 7.23 21.69
CA VAL A 89 5.09 6.85 22.70
C VAL A 89 4.31 8.07 23.18
N ASP A 90 3.00 7.91 23.34
CA ASP A 90 2.14 8.96 23.91
C ASP A 90 2.15 8.92 25.44
N VAL A 91 2.46 10.07 26.05
CA VAL A 91 2.31 10.34 27.48
C VAL A 91 0.99 11.06 27.68
N ILE A 92 0.10 10.47 28.47
CA ILE A 92 -1.23 11.02 28.70
C ILE A 92 -1.18 12.13 29.73
N ASP A 93 -1.55 13.34 29.29
CA ASP A 93 -1.70 14.50 30.16
C ASP A 93 -3.08 14.51 30.83
N ARG A 94 -4.12 14.14 30.08
CA ARG A 94 -5.50 14.17 30.56
C ARG A 94 -6.41 13.22 29.81
N ILE A 95 -7.22 12.49 30.56
CA ILE A 95 -8.37 11.73 30.05
C ILE A 95 -9.62 12.45 30.53
N GLN A 96 -10.35 13.10 29.63
CA GLN A 96 -11.63 13.73 29.94
C GLN A 96 -12.77 12.81 29.55
N SER A 97 -13.72 12.65 30.46
CA SER A 97 -14.93 11.89 30.25
C SER A 97 -16.13 12.83 30.18
N SER A 98 -17.01 12.68 29.19
CA SER A 98 -18.36 13.26 29.26
C SER A 98 -19.16 12.74 30.47
N ARG A 99 -18.78 11.54 30.96
CA ARG A 99 -19.15 10.98 32.25
C ARG A 99 -18.22 11.49 33.35
N ASP A 100 -18.12 12.81 33.59
CA ASP A 100 -17.41 13.33 34.78
C ASP A 100 -17.83 12.49 36.02
N ALA A 101 -16.86 11.78 36.59
CA ALA A 101 -16.97 10.65 37.51
C ALA A 101 -18.26 10.62 38.36
N ALA A 102 -19.25 9.83 37.93
CA ALA A 102 -20.44 9.53 38.74
C ALA A 102 -20.26 8.28 39.62
N SER A 103 -19.31 7.39 39.29
CA SER A 103 -19.04 6.21 40.10
C SER A 103 -17.91 6.50 41.08
N THR A 104 -18.18 6.32 42.37
CA THR A 104 -17.16 6.39 43.41
C THR A 104 -16.30 5.11 43.48
N SER A 105 -16.63 4.10 42.68
CA SER A 105 -15.92 2.82 42.63
C SER A 105 -16.12 2.12 41.28
N VAL A 106 -15.10 1.39 40.82
CA VAL A 106 -15.14 0.53 39.64
C VAL A 106 -14.42 -0.76 39.99
N ASP A 107 -14.99 -1.90 39.63
CA ASP A 107 -14.34 -3.21 39.77
C ASP A 107 -14.50 -3.99 38.46
N ASN A 108 -13.53 -3.87 37.55
CA ASN A 108 -13.55 -4.60 36.28
C ASN A 108 -13.33 -6.10 36.49
N SER A 109 -12.74 -6.53 37.62
CA SER A 109 -12.58 -7.94 37.96
C SER A 109 -13.87 -8.66 38.32
N ALA A 110 -14.94 -7.90 38.63
CA ALA A 110 -16.26 -8.44 38.90
C ALA A 110 -17.16 -8.52 37.64
N THR A 111 -16.66 -8.09 36.48
CA THR A 111 -17.38 -8.21 35.21
C THR A 111 -17.29 -9.64 34.68
N ILE A 112 -18.15 -9.97 33.71
CA ILE A 112 -18.13 -11.28 33.04
C ILE A 112 -16.89 -11.47 32.15
N TRP A 113 -16.12 -10.41 31.86
CA TRP A 113 -15.01 -10.45 30.90
C TRP A 113 -13.65 -10.71 31.56
N PHE A 114 -13.56 -10.58 32.89
CA PHE A 114 -12.29 -10.76 33.57
C PHE A 114 -11.99 -12.25 33.80
N PRO A 115 -10.78 -12.74 33.46
CA PRO A 115 -10.41 -14.13 33.69
C PRO A 115 -10.19 -14.42 35.18
N PRO A 116 -10.21 -15.70 35.61
CA PRO A 116 -9.89 -16.04 36.98
C PRO A 116 -8.43 -15.68 37.31
N ILE A 117 -8.11 -15.41 38.59
CA ILE A 117 -6.73 -15.15 39.00
C ILE A 117 -5.80 -16.30 38.59
N GLY A 118 -4.77 -15.96 37.81
CA GLY A 118 -3.76 -16.87 37.32
C GLY A 118 -2.59 -17.06 38.27
N ASN A 119 -1.82 -18.13 38.06
CA ASN A 119 -0.57 -18.41 38.78
C ASN A 119 0.57 -18.72 37.81
N GLN A 120 1.59 -17.86 37.80
CA GLN A 120 2.80 -18.01 36.98
C GLN A 120 3.83 -19.00 37.54
N ASP A 121 3.56 -19.62 38.71
CA ASP A 121 4.49 -20.54 39.35
C ASP A 121 5.88 -19.87 39.52
N GLY A 122 6.98 -20.58 39.26
CA GLY A 122 8.36 -20.11 39.38
C GLY A 122 8.93 -19.42 38.15
N GLU A 123 8.16 -19.28 37.06
CA GLU A 123 8.66 -18.67 35.82
C GLU A 123 8.60 -17.13 35.90
N GLY A 124 9.57 -16.45 35.29
CA GLY A 124 9.66 -15.01 35.26
C GLY A 124 8.75 -14.34 34.24
N SER A 125 7.49 -14.77 34.12
CA SER A 125 6.54 -14.33 33.09
C SER A 125 5.47 -13.34 33.59
N CYS A 126 5.68 -12.69 34.74
CA CYS A 126 4.68 -11.76 35.33
C CYS A 126 4.21 -10.66 34.37
N THR A 127 5.09 -10.14 33.52
CA THR A 127 4.75 -9.17 32.47
C THR A 127 3.78 -9.75 31.44
N CYS A 128 3.96 -11.01 31.06
CA CYS A 128 3.14 -11.71 30.07
C CYS A 128 1.79 -12.14 30.66
N PHE A 129 1.73 -12.45 31.96
CA PHE A 129 0.45 -12.56 32.68
C PHE A 129 -0.29 -11.23 32.75
N ALA A 130 0.41 -10.14 33.09
CA ALA A 130 -0.23 -8.84 33.16
C ALA A 130 -0.76 -8.40 31.79
N VAL A 131 0.07 -8.47 30.74
CA VAL A 131 -0.26 -8.06 29.37
C VAL A 131 -1.23 -9.03 28.70
N GLY A 132 -0.85 -10.30 28.53
CA GLY A 132 -1.64 -11.28 27.80
C GLY A 132 -2.81 -11.81 28.62
N TYR A 133 -2.51 -12.47 29.74
CA TYR A 133 -3.52 -13.21 30.50
C TYR A 133 -4.61 -12.30 31.07
N TYR A 134 -4.26 -11.15 31.66
CA TYR A 134 -5.25 -10.22 32.23
C TYR A 134 -5.76 -9.19 31.22
N VAL A 135 -4.88 -8.34 30.67
CA VAL A 135 -5.33 -7.22 29.83
C VAL A 135 -5.92 -7.72 28.51
N LYS A 136 -5.20 -8.55 27.76
CA LYS A 136 -5.68 -8.98 26.44
C LYS A 136 -6.91 -9.87 26.54
N THR A 137 -6.94 -10.84 27.46
CA THR A 137 -8.16 -11.64 27.69
C THR A 137 -9.36 -10.76 28.02
N PHE A 138 -9.21 -9.76 28.88
CA PHE A 138 -10.31 -8.86 29.23
C PHE A 138 -10.78 -8.02 28.02
N GLN A 139 -9.85 -7.54 27.18
CA GLN A 139 -10.16 -6.83 25.94
C GLN A 139 -10.95 -7.71 24.97
N GLU A 140 -10.43 -8.90 24.65
CA GLU A 140 -11.07 -9.84 23.71
C GLU A 140 -12.42 -10.35 24.22
N ALA A 141 -12.50 -10.67 25.51
CA ALA A 141 -13.74 -11.12 26.12
C ALA A 141 -14.80 -10.01 26.08
N LYS A 142 -14.40 -8.75 26.20
CA LYS A 142 -15.31 -7.61 26.04
C LYS A 142 -15.74 -7.45 24.58
N ASP A 143 -14.80 -7.44 23.64
CA ASP A 143 -15.07 -7.23 22.21
C ASP A 143 -16.02 -8.31 21.66
N HIS A 144 -15.71 -9.57 21.95
CA HIS A 144 -16.53 -10.71 21.52
C HIS A 144 -17.69 -11.05 22.48
N ASN A 145 -17.84 -10.32 23.59
CA ASN A 145 -18.80 -10.57 24.66
C ASN A 145 -18.76 -12.03 25.17
N TRP A 146 -17.56 -12.54 25.45
CA TRP A 146 -17.33 -13.83 26.08
C TRP A 146 -17.61 -13.76 27.59
N ASP A 147 -18.44 -14.69 28.08
CA ASP A 147 -18.75 -14.80 29.50
C ASP A 147 -17.77 -15.77 30.18
N LEU A 148 -16.88 -15.23 31.00
CA LEU A 148 -15.87 -15.92 31.80
C LEU A 148 -16.26 -16.03 33.28
N SER A 149 -17.50 -15.66 33.68
CA SER A 149 -17.89 -15.61 35.09
C SER A 149 -17.84 -16.95 35.84
N ASP A 150 -17.96 -18.06 35.09
CA ASP A 150 -17.85 -19.43 35.59
C ASP A 150 -16.42 -20.02 35.45
N ALA A 151 -15.47 -19.27 34.87
CA ALA A 151 -14.08 -19.72 34.75
C ALA A 151 -13.37 -19.65 36.10
N SER A 152 -12.57 -20.67 36.40
CA SER A 152 -11.78 -20.75 37.64
C SER A 152 -10.38 -21.30 37.37
N TRP A 153 -9.44 -21.04 38.28
CA TRP A 153 -8.11 -21.65 38.25
C TRP A 153 -8.16 -23.05 38.87
N GLU A 154 -7.78 -24.06 38.11
CA GLU A 154 -7.80 -25.48 38.49
C GLU A 154 -6.37 -26.03 38.60
N GLY A 155 -6.16 -27.06 39.42
CA GLY A 155 -4.84 -27.73 39.52
C GLY A 155 -3.87 -27.14 40.56
N GLY A 156 -4.23 -26.02 41.20
CA GLY A 156 -3.45 -25.46 42.31
C GLY A 156 -2.25 -24.65 41.82
N TYR A 157 -1.08 -24.88 42.42
CA TYR A 157 0.12 -24.06 42.17
C TYR A 157 0.56 -24.10 40.70
N SER A 158 0.74 -25.29 40.11
CA SER A 158 1.03 -25.48 38.67
C SER A 158 -0.26 -25.73 37.88
N GLY A 159 -1.22 -24.83 38.05
CA GLY A 159 -2.59 -24.98 37.53
C GLY A 159 -2.83 -24.42 36.13
N HIS A 160 -4.10 -24.35 35.74
CA HIS A 160 -4.55 -23.76 34.49
C HIS A 160 -5.99 -23.23 34.63
N PRO A 161 -6.45 -22.33 33.75
CA PRO A 161 -7.87 -21.97 33.68
C PRO A 161 -8.73 -23.19 33.35
N THR A 162 -9.99 -23.16 33.78
CA THR A 162 -10.99 -24.20 33.50
C THR A 162 -11.01 -24.53 31.99
N PRO A 163 -10.86 -25.81 31.57
CA PRO A 163 -10.64 -26.18 30.17
C PRO A 163 -11.68 -25.64 29.16
N ALA A 164 -12.94 -25.44 29.57
CA ALA A 164 -14.00 -24.93 28.70
C ALA A 164 -13.82 -23.47 28.26
N TYR A 165 -12.87 -22.75 28.85
CA TYR A 165 -12.58 -21.33 28.59
C TYR A 165 -11.17 -21.10 28.05
N GLN A 166 -10.35 -22.14 27.90
CA GLN A 166 -8.97 -22.00 27.45
C GLN A 166 -8.86 -21.48 26.01
N ASP A 167 -9.91 -21.63 25.20
CA ASP A 167 -10.03 -21.04 23.86
C ASP A 167 -10.32 -19.53 23.87
N LYS A 168 -10.61 -18.95 25.03
CA LYS A 168 -10.98 -17.53 25.23
C LYS A 168 -10.04 -16.76 26.15
N ILE A 169 -9.08 -17.46 26.76
CA ILE A 169 -8.10 -16.89 27.68
C ILE A 169 -6.76 -16.88 26.96
N MET A 170 -6.07 -15.74 26.95
CA MET A 170 -4.84 -15.55 26.20
C MET A 170 -3.62 -16.13 26.92
N SER A 171 -2.67 -16.66 26.14
CA SER A 171 -1.50 -17.40 26.65
C SER A 171 -0.31 -16.51 27.01
N PRO A 172 0.17 -16.52 28.26
CA PRO A 172 1.44 -15.88 28.63
C PRO A 172 2.64 -16.42 27.85
N ASP A 173 2.73 -17.74 27.64
CA ASP A 173 3.87 -18.40 27.00
C ASP A 173 4.00 -18.06 25.52
N PHE A 174 2.87 -17.80 24.85
CA PHE A 174 2.90 -17.28 23.50
C PHE A 174 3.75 -16.00 23.47
N ILE A 175 3.54 -15.05 24.41
CA ILE A 175 4.36 -13.85 24.48
C ILE A 175 5.77 -14.20 24.97
N TYR A 176 5.88 -14.86 26.13
CA TYR A 176 7.12 -14.95 26.89
C TYR A 176 8.25 -15.63 26.11
N HIS A 177 7.95 -16.74 25.42
CA HIS A 177 8.96 -17.53 24.70
C HIS A 177 9.57 -16.79 23.50
N GLN A 178 8.90 -15.74 23.04
CA GLN A 178 9.35 -14.93 21.92
C GLN A 178 10.20 -13.74 22.40
N ILE A 179 10.06 -13.28 23.65
CA ILE A 179 10.70 -12.03 24.13
C ILE A 179 11.67 -12.20 25.30
N ASN A 180 11.80 -13.39 25.85
CA ASN A 180 12.66 -13.66 27.01
C ASN A 180 14.15 -13.91 26.65
N GLY A 181 14.51 -13.79 25.36
CA GLY A 181 15.87 -14.06 24.89
C GLY A 181 16.31 -15.53 25.01
N GLY A 182 15.36 -16.47 25.11
CA GLY A 182 15.62 -17.90 25.14
C GLY A 182 16.04 -18.46 26.50
N VAL A 183 15.88 -17.66 27.56
CA VAL A 183 16.14 -18.04 28.95
C VAL A 183 15.02 -17.51 29.84
N ASP A 184 14.79 -18.16 30.97
CA ASP A 184 13.88 -17.67 32.02
C ASP A 184 14.53 -16.50 32.80
N GLY A 185 14.63 -15.36 32.09
CA GLY A 185 15.35 -14.16 32.50
C GLY A 185 14.46 -12.94 32.76
N GLY A 186 13.15 -13.07 32.54
CA GLY A 186 12.19 -11.95 32.58
C GLY A 186 12.03 -11.23 31.23
N SER A 187 11.06 -10.32 31.16
CA SER A 187 10.81 -9.47 29.99
C SER A 187 10.27 -8.09 30.39
N SER A 188 10.19 -7.16 29.44
CA SER A 188 9.71 -5.80 29.70
C SER A 188 8.25 -5.61 29.27
N PHE A 189 7.58 -4.58 29.80
CA PHE A 189 6.28 -4.16 29.25
C PHE A 189 6.39 -3.74 27.78
N TYR A 190 7.49 -3.07 27.42
CA TYR A 190 7.73 -2.61 26.06
C TYR A 190 7.72 -3.77 25.06
N ASP A 191 8.46 -4.86 25.33
CA ASP A 191 8.53 -6.00 24.41
C ASP A 191 7.20 -6.75 24.32
N ALA A 192 6.58 -7.02 25.48
CA ALA A 192 5.33 -7.76 25.56
C ALA A 192 4.19 -7.04 24.82
N ILE A 193 4.05 -5.73 25.03
CA ILE A 193 3.02 -4.93 24.36
C ILE A 193 3.30 -4.81 22.86
N ASN A 194 4.56 -4.58 22.47
CA ASN A 194 4.92 -4.48 21.05
C ASN A 194 4.69 -5.79 20.31
N LEU A 195 4.97 -6.94 20.92
CA LEU A 195 4.65 -8.25 20.35
C LEU A 195 3.15 -8.40 20.12
N VAL A 196 2.33 -8.12 21.14
CA VAL A 196 0.86 -8.20 21.01
C VAL A 196 0.32 -7.23 19.96
N CYS A 197 0.90 -6.03 19.82
CA CYS A 197 0.45 -5.07 18.79
C CYS A 197 0.90 -5.46 17.36
N ASN A 198 2.09 -6.05 17.23
CA ASN A 198 2.68 -6.36 15.92
C ASN A 198 2.26 -7.73 15.38
N ILE A 199 2.37 -8.77 16.22
CA ILE A 199 2.07 -10.18 15.92
C ILE A 199 0.65 -10.54 16.36
N GLY A 200 0.26 -10.12 17.56
CA GLY A 200 -0.94 -10.61 18.25
C GLY A 200 -0.60 -11.65 19.32
N ILE A 201 -1.59 -12.42 19.76
CA ILE A 201 -1.45 -13.44 20.80
C ILE A 201 -2.38 -14.62 20.55
N SER A 202 -2.00 -15.84 20.92
CA SER A 202 -2.92 -17.00 20.86
C SER A 202 -3.61 -17.28 22.19
N SER A 203 -4.69 -18.04 22.13
CA SER A 203 -5.35 -18.61 23.29
C SER A 203 -4.48 -19.63 24.04
N TRP A 204 -4.81 -19.86 25.30
CA TRP A 204 -4.24 -20.88 26.17
C TRP A 204 -4.45 -22.28 25.59
N GLU A 205 -5.56 -22.53 24.88
CA GLU A 205 -5.80 -23.83 24.22
C GLU A 205 -4.72 -24.12 23.16
N LYS A 206 -4.33 -23.12 22.35
CA LYS A 206 -3.32 -23.29 21.29
C LYS A 206 -1.88 -23.27 21.80
N MET A 207 -1.62 -22.58 22.89
CA MET A 207 -0.33 -22.55 23.57
C MET A 207 -0.54 -22.62 25.09
N PRO A 208 -0.70 -23.83 25.66
CA PRO A 208 -0.86 -23.98 27.10
C PRO A 208 0.38 -23.52 27.85
N TYR A 209 0.16 -22.91 29.02
CA TYR A 209 1.23 -22.48 29.90
C TYR A 209 1.98 -23.67 30.53
N ASP A 210 3.30 -23.71 30.44
CA ASP A 210 4.16 -24.67 31.13
C ASP A 210 5.36 -23.95 31.79
N PRO A 211 5.34 -23.71 33.11
CA PRO A 211 6.41 -22.97 33.79
C PRO A 211 7.77 -23.68 33.78
N ALA A 212 7.85 -24.92 33.27
CA ALA A 212 9.11 -25.64 33.06
C ALA A 212 9.73 -25.43 31.67
N ASP A 213 9.01 -24.84 30.71
CA ASP A 213 9.46 -24.57 29.35
C ASP A 213 9.28 -23.11 29.00
N HIS A 214 10.35 -22.44 28.62
CA HIS A 214 10.38 -21.02 28.26
C HIS A 214 11.00 -20.81 26.85
N THR A 215 11.08 -21.86 26.03
CA THR A 215 11.89 -21.84 24.79
C THR A 215 11.18 -22.38 23.55
N THR A 216 10.16 -23.24 23.73
CA THR A 216 9.40 -23.82 22.61
C THR A 216 8.59 -22.75 21.91
N TRP A 217 8.81 -22.59 20.60
CA TRP A 217 8.03 -21.63 19.80
C TRP A 217 6.61 -22.12 19.51
N PRO A 218 5.66 -21.18 19.24
CA PRO A 218 4.27 -21.53 19.00
C PRO A 218 4.06 -22.48 17.82
N SER A 219 3.01 -23.30 17.94
CA SER A 219 2.52 -24.15 16.84
C SER A 219 1.95 -23.31 15.68
N GLU A 220 1.85 -23.87 14.47
CA GLU A 220 1.25 -23.15 13.33
C GLU A 220 -0.19 -22.70 13.64
N SER A 221 -0.97 -23.49 14.38
CA SER A 221 -2.32 -23.07 14.79
C SER A 221 -2.32 -21.88 15.75
N ALA A 222 -1.33 -21.77 16.64
CA ALA A 222 -1.18 -20.62 17.52
C ALA A 222 -0.75 -19.36 16.71
N TRP A 223 0.21 -19.52 15.79
CA TRP A 223 0.61 -18.46 14.87
C TRP A 223 -0.54 -17.96 13.99
N ARG A 224 -1.40 -18.87 13.51
CA ARG A 224 -2.57 -18.51 12.70
C ARG A 224 -3.68 -17.83 13.51
N GLU A 225 -3.84 -18.16 14.78
CA GLU A 225 -4.83 -17.54 15.66
C GLU A 225 -4.40 -16.13 16.10
N ALA A 226 -3.10 -15.91 16.33
CA ALA A 226 -2.58 -14.66 16.86
C ALA A 226 -3.01 -13.37 16.14
N PRO A 227 -3.06 -13.31 14.80
CA PRO A 227 -3.57 -12.15 14.05
C PRO A 227 -4.93 -11.62 14.47
N LEU A 228 -5.84 -12.48 14.96
CA LEU A 228 -7.17 -12.07 15.42
C LEU A 228 -7.08 -11.16 16.65
N TYR A 229 -6.10 -11.41 17.52
CA TYR A 229 -6.00 -10.79 18.84
C TYR A 229 -4.83 -9.80 18.90
N ARG A 230 -4.75 -8.90 17.91
CA ARG A 230 -3.73 -7.85 17.86
C ARG A 230 -4.11 -6.64 18.73
N GLY A 231 -3.12 -6.00 19.35
CA GLY A 231 -3.29 -4.70 19.99
C GLY A 231 -3.14 -3.52 19.00
N GLU A 232 -3.62 -2.33 19.40
CA GLU A 232 -3.52 -1.08 18.64
C GLU A 232 -2.69 -0.02 19.38
N GLY A 233 -1.39 -0.27 19.48
CA GLY A 233 -0.46 0.68 20.11
C GLY A 233 -0.71 0.88 21.60
N TYR A 234 0.08 1.75 22.21
CA TYR A 234 0.14 1.84 23.66
C TYR A 234 0.45 3.25 24.14
N SER A 235 0.15 3.47 25.41
CA SER A 235 0.30 4.76 26.07
C SER A 235 0.81 4.57 27.48
N TYR A 236 1.37 5.65 27.97
CA TYR A 236 1.98 5.75 29.28
C TYR A 236 1.38 6.97 30.00
N ALA A 237 1.28 6.93 31.33
CA ALA A 237 0.82 8.09 32.08
C ALA A 237 1.50 8.20 33.44
N TRP A 238 1.82 9.44 33.83
CA TRP A 238 2.22 9.76 35.19
C TRP A 238 1.00 9.78 36.11
N VAL A 239 1.17 9.24 37.32
CA VAL A 239 0.20 9.30 38.41
C VAL A 239 0.81 9.96 39.65
N THR A 240 1.62 11.00 39.48
CA THR A 240 2.30 11.69 40.60
C THR A 240 1.46 12.73 41.32
N ASP A 241 0.24 13.00 40.85
CA ASP A 241 -0.68 13.98 41.40
C ASP A 241 -2.15 13.54 41.25
N ASP A 242 -3.07 14.35 41.76
CA ASP A 242 -4.50 14.04 41.73
C ASP A 242 -5.08 14.04 40.30
N THR A 243 -4.46 14.73 39.35
CA THR A 243 -4.86 14.67 37.92
C THR A 243 -4.53 13.30 37.36
N GLY A 244 -3.33 12.79 37.63
CA GLY A 244 -2.94 11.44 37.23
C GLY A 244 -3.80 10.35 37.87
N ILE A 245 -4.18 10.53 39.16
CA ILE A 245 -5.16 9.64 39.83
C ILE A 245 -6.50 9.67 39.08
N GLN A 246 -6.99 10.85 38.72
CA GLN A 246 -8.25 10.97 37.98
C GLN A 246 -8.15 10.37 36.57
N ASN A 247 -7.02 10.52 35.88
CA ASN A 247 -6.79 9.89 34.58
C ASN A 247 -6.90 8.36 34.68
N LEU A 248 -6.24 7.76 35.68
CA LEU A 248 -6.29 6.31 35.89
C LEU A 248 -7.72 5.84 36.23
N LYS A 249 -8.43 6.56 37.09
CA LYS A 249 -9.85 6.27 37.37
C LYS A 249 -10.72 6.35 36.13
N ASN A 250 -10.51 7.36 35.29
CA ASN A 250 -11.25 7.52 34.06
C ASN A 250 -10.93 6.36 33.11
N LEU A 251 -9.66 5.98 32.93
CA LEU A 251 -9.28 4.80 32.13
C LEU A 251 -10.04 3.55 32.58
N LEU A 252 -10.01 3.25 33.89
CA LEU A 252 -10.69 2.09 34.47
C LEU A 252 -12.21 2.14 34.32
N ALA A 253 -12.81 3.33 34.46
CA ALA A 253 -14.26 3.54 34.33
C ALA A 253 -14.80 3.37 32.90
N TYR A 254 -13.92 3.38 31.90
CA TYR A 254 -14.23 3.02 30.52
C TYR A 254 -13.84 1.57 30.20
N GLU A 255 -13.77 0.72 31.24
CA GLU A 255 -13.50 -0.72 31.11
C GLU A 255 -12.20 -0.95 30.33
N ASN A 256 -11.15 -0.24 30.74
CA ASN A 256 -9.76 -0.58 30.41
C ASN A 256 -9.05 -1.01 31.69
N LEU A 257 -7.91 -1.65 31.53
CA LEU A 257 -7.03 -2.05 32.63
C LEU A 257 -5.69 -1.34 32.50
N ALA A 258 -4.91 -1.29 33.58
CA ALA A 258 -3.60 -0.64 33.57
C ALA A 258 -2.53 -1.55 34.16
N LEU A 259 -1.32 -1.45 33.64
CA LEU A 259 -0.15 -2.24 34.01
C LEU A 259 0.75 -1.42 34.93
N ILE A 260 1.24 -2.03 36.00
CA ILE A 260 2.14 -1.40 36.95
C ILE A 260 3.33 -2.29 37.31
N ALA A 261 4.45 -1.65 37.58
CA ALA A 261 5.64 -2.27 38.13
C ALA A 261 5.67 -2.12 39.65
N ILE A 262 6.02 -3.20 40.35
CA ILE A 262 6.10 -3.22 41.81
C ILE A 262 7.32 -4.01 42.29
N ASP A 263 7.69 -3.78 43.55
CA ASP A 263 8.70 -4.56 44.29
C ASP A 263 7.99 -5.69 45.05
N ALA A 264 7.99 -6.90 44.47
CA ALA A 264 7.33 -8.06 45.06
C ALA A 264 7.95 -8.52 46.38
N SER A 265 9.17 -8.08 46.73
CA SER A 265 9.76 -8.39 48.04
C SER A 265 9.04 -7.69 49.20
N LYS A 266 8.10 -6.79 48.89
CA LYS A 266 7.31 -6.03 49.88
C LYS A 266 5.94 -6.63 50.15
N TYR A 267 5.54 -7.73 49.51
CA TYR A 267 4.20 -8.31 49.69
C TYR A 267 3.90 -8.69 51.15
N SER A 268 4.91 -9.15 51.88
CA SER A 268 4.78 -9.43 53.33
C SER A 268 4.46 -8.19 54.19
N ASN A 269 4.53 -6.98 53.62
CA ASN A 269 4.20 -5.74 54.31
C ASN A 269 2.76 -5.26 54.01
N LEU A 270 1.99 -6.00 53.22
CA LEU A 270 0.56 -5.72 53.07
C LEU A 270 -0.11 -5.73 54.44
N ILE A 271 -0.96 -4.73 54.68
CA ILE A 271 -1.74 -4.63 55.90
C ILE A 271 -2.97 -5.52 55.72
N ASP A 272 -3.19 -6.44 56.65
CA ASP A 272 -4.48 -7.11 56.87
C ASP A 272 -5.50 -6.07 57.34
N HIS A 273 -6.13 -5.39 56.38
CA HIS A 273 -7.17 -4.39 56.63
C HIS A 273 -8.54 -5.05 56.52
N SER A 274 -9.54 -4.54 57.27
CA SER A 274 -10.86 -5.18 57.33
C SER A 274 -11.60 -5.26 56.00
N ASP A 275 -11.19 -4.44 55.03
CA ASP A 275 -11.79 -4.39 53.69
C ASP A 275 -11.06 -5.29 52.69
N SER A 276 -9.74 -5.48 52.80
CA SER A 276 -8.84 -6.39 52.01
C SER A 276 -7.36 -6.04 52.32
N ASP A 277 -6.41 -6.62 51.60
CA ASP A 277 -4.96 -6.42 51.75
C ASP A 277 -4.49 -5.07 51.21
N LEU A 278 -3.88 -4.22 52.05
CA LEU A 278 -3.57 -2.83 51.69
C LEU A 278 -2.09 -2.46 51.79
N TRP A 279 -1.57 -1.84 50.74
CA TRP A 279 -0.34 -1.03 50.77
C TRP A 279 -0.62 0.46 50.89
N THR A 280 0.15 1.10 51.77
CA THR A 280 0.19 2.56 51.97
C THR A 280 1.61 3.09 51.77
N VAL A 281 1.78 4.41 51.76
CA VAL A 281 3.10 5.08 51.73
C VAL A 281 4.01 4.59 52.86
N ASP A 282 3.43 4.19 54.00
CA ASP A 282 4.17 3.74 55.19
C ASP A 282 4.62 2.27 55.08
N THR A 283 3.89 1.43 54.35
CA THR A 283 4.16 -0.02 54.27
C THR A 283 4.81 -0.47 52.97
N TYR A 284 4.57 0.26 51.87
CA TYR A 284 5.20 0.03 50.58
C TYR A 284 6.34 1.03 50.35
N ILE A 285 7.56 0.53 50.53
CA ILE A 285 8.80 1.27 50.28
C ILE A 285 9.62 0.44 49.30
N PRO A 286 9.44 0.63 47.97
CA PRO A 286 10.13 -0.17 46.98
C PRO A 286 11.64 0.11 47.03
N SER A 287 12.43 -0.94 46.86
CA SER A 287 13.88 -0.87 46.71
C SER A 287 14.33 -1.16 45.28
N GLU A 288 13.62 -2.06 44.59
CA GLU A 288 13.90 -2.49 43.23
C GLU A 288 12.59 -3.00 42.63
N LEU A 289 12.22 -2.52 41.44
CA LEU A 289 11.04 -3.00 40.74
C LEU A 289 11.41 -4.31 40.03
N ASN A 290 10.68 -5.38 40.32
CA ASN A 290 10.98 -6.71 39.78
C ASN A 290 9.74 -7.49 39.33
N HIS A 291 8.54 -6.96 39.57
CA HIS A 291 7.28 -7.65 39.30
C HIS A 291 6.27 -6.78 38.59
N ALA A 292 5.40 -7.40 37.79
CA ALA A 292 4.36 -6.74 37.01
C ALA A 292 2.97 -7.19 37.47
N ASN A 293 2.06 -6.23 37.64
CA ASN A 293 0.67 -6.50 38.01
C ASN A 293 -0.30 -5.64 37.19
N THR A 294 -1.60 -5.95 37.31
CA THR A 294 -2.68 -5.27 36.59
C THR A 294 -3.63 -4.58 37.56
N ILE A 295 -3.81 -3.27 37.41
CA ILE A 295 -4.86 -2.51 38.09
C ILE A 295 -6.19 -2.79 37.38
N VAL A 296 -7.18 -3.21 38.17
CA VAL A 296 -8.49 -3.67 37.70
C VAL A 296 -9.65 -2.85 38.22
N GLY A 297 -9.41 -1.90 39.11
CA GLY A 297 -10.48 -1.12 39.71
C GLY A 297 -10.00 -0.09 40.71
N TYR A 298 -10.95 0.63 41.28
CA TYR A 298 -10.73 1.57 42.38
C TYR A 298 -11.98 1.69 43.25
N ASP A 299 -11.80 2.14 44.48
CA ASP A 299 -12.92 2.54 45.35
C ASP A 299 -12.49 3.76 46.18
N ASP A 300 -13.14 4.89 45.95
CA ASP A 300 -12.94 6.16 46.67
C ASP A 300 -13.31 6.07 48.16
N ASN A 301 -14.14 5.08 48.52
CA ASN A 301 -14.58 4.86 49.89
C ASN A 301 -13.80 3.75 50.60
N PHE A 302 -12.80 3.11 49.94
CA PHE A 302 -11.96 2.09 50.58
C PHE A 302 -11.31 2.67 51.84
N GLY A 303 -11.43 1.98 52.98
CA GLY A 303 -10.98 2.48 54.29
C GLY A 303 -12.13 2.67 55.29
N PRO A 304 -11.89 3.41 56.40
CA PRO A 304 -10.73 4.26 56.66
C PRO A 304 -9.47 3.50 57.06
N TYR A 305 -8.31 3.97 56.59
CA TYR A 305 -6.99 3.52 57.06
C TYR A 305 -6.12 4.71 57.51
N THR A 306 -5.06 4.44 58.26
CA THR A 306 -4.09 5.47 58.66
C THR A 306 -2.88 5.40 57.74
N GLU A 307 -2.51 6.54 57.15
CA GLU A 307 -1.36 6.67 56.27
C GLU A 307 -0.75 8.06 56.46
N GLU A 308 0.56 8.09 56.72
CA GLU A 308 1.33 9.28 57.10
C GLU A 308 0.78 9.99 58.35
N GLY A 309 0.13 9.23 59.24
CA GLY A 309 -0.48 9.75 60.47
C GLY A 309 -1.86 10.40 60.29
N GLU A 310 -2.41 10.41 59.08
CA GLU A 310 -3.73 10.94 58.77
C GLU A 310 -4.72 9.82 58.45
N THR A 311 -6.01 10.03 58.72
CA THR A 311 -7.08 9.11 58.27
C THR A 311 -7.37 9.37 56.80
N ARG A 312 -7.23 8.34 55.96
CA ARG A 312 -7.40 8.41 54.50
C ARG A 312 -8.42 7.39 54.00
N TYR A 313 -8.87 7.61 52.77
CA TYR A 313 -9.75 6.75 51.99
C TYR A 313 -9.26 6.73 50.54
N GLY A 314 -9.62 5.70 49.81
CA GLY A 314 -9.38 5.63 48.37
C GLY A 314 -8.18 4.77 48.00
N ALA A 315 -8.43 3.68 47.29
CA ALA A 315 -7.38 2.78 46.82
C ALA A 315 -7.70 2.19 45.43
N PHE A 316 -6.67 1.75 44.72
CA PHE A 316 -6.79 0.96 43.49
C PHE A 316 -6.73 -0.52 43.81
N LYS A 317 -7.57 -1.32 43.16
CA LYS A 317 -7.58 -2.78 43.22
C LYS A 317 -6.62 -3.34 42.17
N VAL A 318 -5.78 -4.28 42.56
CA VAL A 318 -4.70 -4.84 41.73
C VAL A 318 -4.78 -6.35 41.73
N ALA A 319 -4.75 -6.96 40.54
CA ALA A 319 -4.65 -8.40 40.35
C ALA A 319 -3.17 -8.82 40.31
N ASN A 320 -2.81 -9.81 41.13
CA ASN A 320 -1.51 -10.46 41.08
C ASN A 320 -1.57 -11.74 40.22
N SER A 321 -0.42 -12.31 39.87
CA SER A 321 -0.28 -13.52 39.04
C SER A 321 0.31 -14.70 39.82
N TRP A 322 0.06 -14.77 41.14
CA TRP A 322 0.59 -15.81 42.03
C TRP A 322 -0.51 -16.76 42.57
N GLY A 323 -1.67 -16.80 41.91
CA GLY A 323 -2.83 -17.49 42.43
C GLY A 323 -3.39 -16.81 43.68
N THR A 324 -3.93 -17.61 44.58
CA THR A 324 -4.51 -17.16 45.86
C THR A 324 -3.71 -17.70 47.04
N GLY A 325 -3.68 -16.95 48.15
CA GLY A 325 -3.09 -17.36 49.42
C GLY A 325 -1.56 -17.29 49.49
N TRP A 326 -0.93 -16.44 48.66
CA TRP A 326 0.49 -16.12 48.74
C TRP A 326 0.79 -15.21 49.95
N GLY A 327 2.06 -15.09 50.35
CA GLY A 327 2.47 -14.31 51.52
C GLY A 327 2.14 -12.81 51.42
N GLY A 328 1.00 -12.41 51.99
CA GLY A 328 0.47 -11.04 51.97
C GLY A 328 -1.00 -10.94 51.53
N ASP A 329 -1.53 -12.01 50.89
CA ASP A 329 -2.93 -12.20 50.52
C ASP A 329 -3.69 -12.82 51.71
N HIS A 330 -4.25 -11.98 52.59
CA HIS A 330 -4.86 -12.43 53.84
C HIS A 330 -6.30 -12.95 53.63
N ASP A 331 -6.99 -12.49 52.58
CA ASP A 331 -8.37 -12.91 52.27
C ASP A 331 -8.46 -14.05 51.22
N ASN A 332 -7.33 -14.43 50.61
CA ASN A 332 -7.17 -15.49 49.60
C ASN A 332 -7.96 -15.23 48.32
N ASP A 333 -8.05 -13.97 47.90
CA ASP A 333 -8.72 -13.59 46.66
C ASP A 333 -7.77 -13.34 45.49
N GLY A 334 -6.45 -13.27 45.75
CA GLY A 334 -5.40 -13.06 44.75
C GLY A 334 -5.25 -11.62 44.28
N PHE A 335 -5.99 -10.69 44.88
CA PHE A 335 -5.90 -9.26 44.69
C PHE A 335 -5.21 -8.60 45.88
N TYR A 336 -4.84 -7.33 45.69
CA TYR A 336 -4.51 -6.44 46.79
C TYR A 336 -4.91 -5.02 46.42
N TRP A 337 -4.82 -4.11 47.38
CA TRP A 337 -5.14 -2.70 47.22
C TRP A 337 -3.92 -1.83 47.46
N ILE A 338 -3.77 -0.77 46.67
CA ILE A 338 -2.76 0.26 46.86
C ILE A 338 -3.42 1.62 47.02
N SER A 339 -3.10 2.32 48.12
CA SER A 339 -3.67 3.64 48.39
C SER A 339 -3.36 4.64 47.28
N TYR A 340 -4.21 5.65 47.09
CA TYR A 340 -3.94 6.71 46.11
C TYR A 340 -2.62 7.47 46.39
N GLU A 341 -2.21 7.61 47.65
CA GLU A 341 -0.92 8.25 47.97
C GLU A 341 0.27 7.34 47.71
N ALA A 342 0.17 6.03 47.99
CA ALA A 342 1.20 5.07 47.64
C ALA A 342 1.38 5.01 46.12
N MET A 343 0.29 5.04 45.35
CA MET A 343 0.35 5.14 43.89
C MET A 343 1.07 6.42 43.46
N LYS A 344 0.75 7.59 44.06
CA LYS A 344 1.39 8.88 43.74
C LYS A 344 2.87 8.95 44.07
N GLN A 345 3.29 8.38 45.19
CA GLN A 345 4.62 8.60 45.75
C GLN A 345 5.58 7.45 45.48
N ARG A 346 5.07 6.22 45.36
CA ARG A 346 5.89 5.00 45.29
C ARG A 346 5.90 4.35 43.91
N VAL A 347 4.76 4.30 43.22
CA VAL A 347 4.64 3.68 41.88
C VAL A 347 4.80 4.72 40.77
N GLN A 348 4.12 5.86 40.89
CA GLN A 348 4.26 7.08 40.07
C GLN A 348 3.82 6.99 38.60
N TYR A 349 3.64 5.81 38.03
CA TYR A 349 3.21 5.65 36.64
C TYR A 349 2.39 4.38 36.38
N TYR A 350 1.80 4.31 35.19
CA TYR A 350 1.21 3.10 34.66
C TYR A 350 1.29 3.06 33.13
N TRP A 351 1.30 1.85 32.59
CA TRP A 351 1.19 1.57 31.15
C TRP A 351 -0.20 1.05 30.83
N PHE A 352 -0.66 1.26 29.60
CA PHE A 352 -1.84 0.59 29.05
C PHE A 352 -1.74 0.56 27.54
N TYR A 353 -2.43 -0.38 26.90
CA TYR A 353 -2.45 -0.49 25.45
C TYR A 353 -3.86 -0.76 24.96
N TYR A 354 -4.10 -0.40 23.71
CA TYR A 354 -5.44 -0.46 23.14
C TYR A 354 -5.64 -1.76 22.38
N ASP A 355 -6.89 -2.11 22.24
CA ASP A 355 -7.31 -3.25 21.44
C ASP A 355 -7.55 -2.84 19.99
N LYS A 356 -7.33 -3.75 19.05
CA LYS A 356 -7.88 -3.61 17.70
C LYS A 356 -9.30 -4.19 17.69
N ILE A 357 -10.26 -3.35 18.04
CA ILE A 357 -11.68 -3.71 18.15
C ILE A 357 -12.24 -4.14 16.80
N ASP A 358 -13.04 -5.21 16.76
CA ASP A 358 -13.71 -5.74 15.56
C ASP A 358 -12.73 -6.01 14.39
N TYR A 359 -11.52 -6.47 14.70
CA TYR A 359 -10.47 -6.67 13.70
C TYR A 359 -10.54 -8.02 13.00
N ASP A 360 -10.51 -7.99 11.66
CA ASP A 360 -10.48 -9.19 10.80
C ASP A 360 -9.25 -9.09 9.86
N PRO A 361 -8.26 -9.98 9.98
CA PRO A 361 -7.08 -9.97 9.11
C PRO A 361 -7.41 -10.28 7.65
N GLU A 362 -6.93 -9.47 6.71
CA GLU A 362 -7.23 -9.65 5.28
C GLU A 362 -6.04 -10.19 4.49
N THR A 363 -4.81 -9.95 4.95
CA THR A 363 -3.59 -10.38 4.25
C THR A 363 -2.54 -10.87 5.22
N ILE A 364 -2.07 -12.10 5.00
CA ILE A 364 -1.19 -12.81 5.91
C ILE A 364 0.06 -13.31 5.17
N ALA A 365 1.24 -12.99 5.69
CA ALA A 365 2.49 -13.61 5.27
C ALA A 365 2.73 -14.91 6.03
N VAL A 366 3.03 -15.98 5.30
CA VAL A 366 3.25 -17.33 5.85
C VAL A 366 4.60 -17.84 5.39
N PHE A 367 5.45 -18.28 6.32
CA PHE A 367 6.79 -18.75 5.99
C PHE A 367 7.26 -19.86 6.92
N GLU A 368 8.23 -20.63 6.45
CA GLU A 368 8.91 -21.68 7.23
C GLU A 368 10.42 -21.48 7.15
N MET A 369 11.10 -21.61 8.28
CA MET A 369 12.53 -21.36 8.41
C MET A 369 13.18 -22.54 9.15
N SER A 370 14.35 -22.93 8.68
CA SER A 370 15.26 -23.84 9.38
C SER A 370 16.53 -23.11 9.72
N HIS A 371 16.79 -22.87 11.00
CA HIS A 371 18.08 -22.37 11.51
C HIS A 371 18.25 -22.90 12.93
N ASP A 372 19.47 -23.31 13.32
CA ASP A 372 19.73 -23.81 14.68
C ASP A 372 19.76 -22.69 15.73
N LYS A 373 19.82 -21.43 15.27
CA LYS A 373 19.99 -20.21 16.09
C LYS A 373 19.11 -19.06 15.56
N ARG A 374 17.85 -19.03 15.94
CA ARG A 374 16.85 -18.13 15.37
C ARG A 374 17.12 -16.64 15.65
N ASN A 375 17.77 -16.31 16.77
CA ASN A 375 18.23 -14.95 17.08
C ASN A 375 19.37 -14.41 16.21
N GLU A 376 19.91 -15.22 15.29
CA GLU A 376 20.87 -14.74 14.29
C GLU A 376 20.18 -14.22 13.03
N CYS A 377 18.85 -14.38 12.91
CA CYS A 377 18.07 -14.07 11.73
C CYS A 377 17.12 -12.87 11.96
N ASP A 378 17.44 -11.73 11.36
CA ASP A 378 16.51 -10.59 11.26
C ASP A 378 15.55 -10.83 10.10
N ILE A 379 14.24 -10.86 10.37
CA ILE A 379 13.22 -11.20 9.39
C ILE A 379 12.29 -10.01 9.18
N THR A 380 12.20 -9.55 7.93
CA THR A 380 11.33 -8.45 7.52
C THR A 380 10.46 -8.88 6.35
N VAL A 381 9.15 -8.64 6.43
CA VAL A 381 8.26 -8.73 5.26
C VAL A 381 8.08 -7.33 4.68
N GLY A 382 8.08 -7.21 3.36
CA GLY A 382 8.01 -5.92 2.67
C GLY A 382 7.14 -5.93 1.42
N LYS A 383 6.67 -4.73 1.05
CA LYS A 383 5.92 -4.43 -0.18
C LYS A 383 6.77 -3.62 -1.15
N GLY A 384 6.73 -4.00 -2.43
CA GLY A 384 7.46 -3.39 -3.52
C GLY A 384 8.87 -3.98 -3.71
N SER A 385 9.79 -3.14 -4.17
CA SER A 385 11.16 -3.56 -4.47
C SER A 385 11.95 -3.94 -3.20
N THR A 386 12.65 -5.07 -3.23
CA THR A 386 13.56 -5.51 -2.15
C THR A 386 14.70 -4.52 -1.85
N SER A 387 15.06 -3.66 -2.81
CA SER A 387 16.12 -2.66 -2.66
C SER A 387 15.64 -1.29 -2.20
N SER A 388 14.34 -1.03 -2.32
CA SER A 388 13.69 0.23 -1.95
C SER A 388 12.23 -0.06 -1.64
N PRO A 389 11.94 -0.74 -0.52
CA PRO A 389 10.58 -1.13 -0.18
C PRO A 389 9.70 0.10 0.03
N ILE A 390 8.43 -0.05 -0.34
CA ILE A 390 7.38 0.96 -0.11
C ILE A 390 6.98 0.93 1.36
N LYS A 391 6.83 -0.27 1.92
CA LYS A 391 6.47 -0.51 3.31
C LYS A 391 7.12 -1.80 3.78
N THR A 392 7.47 -1.86 5.05
CA THR A 392 8.05 -3.04 5.70
C THR A 392 7.38 -3.27 7.04
N LYS A 393 7.40 -4.52 7.49
CA LYS A 393 7.01 -4.97 8.81
C LYS A 393 8.00 -5.99 9.30
N GLU A 394 8.57 -5.74 10.46
CA GLU A 394 9.53 -6.64 11.09
C GLU A 394 8.81 -7.77 11.81
N PHE A 395 9.38 -8.97 11.69
CA PHE A 395 9.03 -10.16 12.48
C PHE A 395 10.09 -10.41 13.57
N ALA A 396 11.37 -10.16 13.27
CA ALA A 396 12.53 -10.23 14.17
C ALA A 396 13.55 -9.14 13.74
N PRO A 397 14.43 -8.59 14.60
CA PRO A 397 15.01 -9.20 15.80
C PRO A 397 14.23 -9.03 17.12
N SER A 398 13.23 -8.16 17.20
CA SER A 398 12.65 -7.79 18.50
C SER A 398 12.03 -8.96 19.28
N TRP A 399 11.67 -10.07 18.63
CA TRP A 399 10.99 -11.23 19.24
C TRP A 399 11.59 -12.57 18.77
N ASP A 400 12.91 -12.69 18.84
CA ASP A 400 13.61 -13.89 18.36
C ASP A 400 13.64 -15.06 19.37
N GLY A 401 13.25 -14.87 20.63
CA GLY A 401 13.29 -15.92 21.64
C GLY A 401 14.67 -16.58 21.85
N GLY A 402 15.78 -15.92 21.49
CA GLY A 402 17.14 -16.35 21.80
C GLY A 402 17.78 -17.42 20.91
N ASP A 403 18.92 -17.94 21.39
CA ASP A 403 19.84 -18.86 20.67
C ASP A 403 19.32 -20.31 20.63
N HIS A 404 18.19 -20.50 19.95
CA HIS A 404 17.51 -21.79 19.79
C HIS A 404 17.05 -22.03 18.35
N PRO A 405 16.68 -23.25 17.96
CA PRO A 405 16.17 -23.49 16.61
C PRO A 405 14.81 -22.83 16.34
N PHE A 406 14.53 -22.51 15.08
CA PHE A 406 13.16 -22.24 14.60
C PHE A 406 12.28 -23.50 14.75
N PRO A 407 10.95 -23.35 14.90
CA PRO A 407 10.02 -24.48 14.90
C PRO A 407 9.94 -25.13 13.51
N THR A 408 9.63 -26.42 13.47
CA THR A 408 9.48 -27.18 12.22
C THR A 408 8.11 -27.01 11.56
N ASN A 409 7.45 -25.87 11.79
CA ASN A 409 6.12 -25.55 11.27
C ASN A 409 6.12 -24.14 10.70
N LYS A 410 5.07 -23.84 9.93
CA LYS A 410 4.89 -22.49 9.39
C LYS A 410 4.61 -21.50 10.51
N MET A 411 5.10 -20.29 10.29
CA MET A 411 4.87 -19.11 11.11
C MET A 411 4.14 -18.07 10.29
N VAL A 412 3.50 -17.15 10.99
CA VAL A 412 2.51 -16.24 10.40
C VAL A 412 2.77 -14.82 10.86
N LEU A 413 2.69 -13.88 9.93
CA LEU A 413 2.69 -12.46 10.20
C LEU A 413 1.51 -11.81 9.47
N ASP A 414 0.63 -11.18 10.23
CA ASP A 414 -0.41 -10.32 9.66
C ASP A 414 0.24 -9.08 9.00
N ILE A 415 -0.07 -8.84 7.73
CA ILE A 415 0.41 -7.70 6.95
C ILE A 415 -0.74 -6.93 6.30
N THR A 416 -1.94 -7.04 6.85
CA THR A 416 -3.16 -6.35 6.37
C THR A 416 -2.94 -4.86 6.16
N GLU A 417 -2.14 -4.22 7.02
CA GLU A 417 -1.77 -2.81 6.87
C GLU A 417 -1.01 -2.44 5.58
N PHE A 418 -0.55 -3.40 4.78
CA PHE A 418 0.21 -3.09 3.57
C PHE A 418 -0.65 -2.54 2.42
N GLU A 419 -1.98 -2.66 2.46
CA GLU A 419 -2.94 -2.12 1.47
C GLU A 419 -2.51 -2.45 0.02
N MET A 420 -2.97 -3.59 -0.51
CA MET A 420 -2.41 -4.20 -1.73
C MET A 420 -2.83 -3.49 -3.03
N ALA A 421 -1.87 -3.12 -3.88
CA ALA A 421 -2.11 -2.44 -5.16
C ALA A 421 -1.16 -2.89 -6.28
N GLY A 422 -1.11 -4.20 -6.56
CA GLY A 422 -0.37 -4.74 -7.70
C GLY A 422 1.15 -4.79 -7.52
N GLU A 423 1.66 -4.55 -6.30
CA GLU A 423 3.10 -4.60 -6.02
C GLU A 423 3.53 -5.98 -5.51
N ASP A 424 4.76 -6.36 -5.86
CA ASP A 424 5.41 -7.55 -5.33
C ASP A 424 5.51 -7.49 -3.80
N LEU A 425 5.41 -8.66 -3.17
CA LEU A 425 5.67 -8.84 -1.75
C LEU A 425 6.96 -9.64 -1.60
N PHE A 426 7.71 -9.37 -0.54
CA PHE A 426 8.93 -10.13 -0.27
C PHE A 426 9.11 -10.39 1.22
N ILE A 427 9.87 -11.43 1.51
CA ILE A 427 10.48 -11.66 2.81
C ILE A 427 11.99 -11.49 2.65
N ALA A 428 12.59 -10.73 3.55
CA ALA A 428 14.03 -10.58 3.69
C ALA A 428 14.48 -11.26 4.98
N VAL A 429 15.55 -12.06 4.89
CA VAL A 429 16.17 -12.71 6.05
C VAL A 429 17.65 -12.33 6.05
N CYS A 430 18.07 -11.56 7.05
CA CYS A 430 19.47 -11.19 7.27
C CYS A 430 20.06 -12.04 8.38
N ASP A 431 21.06 -12.85 8.05
CA ASP A 431 21.74 -13.75 8.97
C ASP A 431 23.04 -13.07 9.44
N GLY A 432 22.97 -12.40 10.58
CA GLY A 432 24.03 -11.51 11.09
C GLY A 432 24.99 -12.16 12.09
N GLY A 433 24.75 -13.41 12.47
CA GLY A 433 25.36 -14.03 13.64
C GLY A 433 26.65 -14.82 13.37
N SER A 434 26.71 -16.00 13.97
CA SER A 434 27.84 -16.93 13.92
C SER A 434 28.07 -17.52 12.52
N SER A 435 28.93 -18.54 12.40
CA SER A 435 29.09 -19.28 11.14
C SER A 435 28.00 -20.32 10.90
N THR A 436 27.02 -20.39 11.81
CA THR A 436 25.82 -21.21 11.63
C THR A 436 24.98 -20.54 10.54
N THR A 437 24.38 -21.36 9.68
CA THR A 437 23.49 -20.89 8.61
C THR A 437 22.32 -21.86 8.55
N GLY A 438 21.27 -21.44 7.85
CA GLY A 438 20.02 -22.17 7.72
C GLY A 438 19.40 -21.98 6.35
N SER A 439 18.08 -22.02 6.29
CA SER A 439 17.30 -21.80 5.08
C SER A 439 15.94 -21.19 5.37
N LEU A 440 15.50 -20.33 4.45
CA LEU A 440 14.09 -20.07 4.23
C LEU A 440 13.53 -21.22 3.40
N ASP A 441 12.65 -22.00 3.98
CA ASP A 441 12.14 -23.24 3.40
C ASP A 441 10.87 -23.00 2.57
N SER A 442 10.04 -22.05 2.99
CA SER A 442 8.87 -21.60 2.22
C SER A 442 8.50 -20.15 2.53
N PHE A 443 7.88 -19.48 1.56
CA PHE A 443 7.25 -18.16 1.74
C PHE A 443 6.03 -18.05 0.81
N ALA A 444 4.91 -17.64 1.38
CA ALA A 444 3.67 -17.36 0.68
C ALA A 444 2.94 -16.19 1.32
N VAL A 445 2.02 -15.59 0.57
CA VAL A 445 1.07 -14.59 1.05
C VAL A 445 -0.33 -15.09 0.76
N GLU A 446 -1.16 -15.12 1.81
CA GLU A 446 -2.53 -15.58 1.81
C GLU A 446 -3.48 -14.37 1.96
N PHE A 447 -4.58 -14.37 1.20
CA PHE A 447 -5.58 -13.30 1.19
C PHE A 447 -6.94 -13.85 1.62
N TYR A 448 -7.66 -13.06 2.40
CA TYR A 448 -8.93 -13.42 3.02
C TYR A 448 -9.93 -12.27 2.94
N THR A 449 -11.17 -12.62 2.61
CA THR A 449 -12.37 -11.77 2.73
C THR A 449 -12.93 -11.84 4.14
N THR A 450 -12.79 -12.99 4.78
CA THR A 450 -13.10 -13.23 6.19
C THR A 450 -12.08 -14.22 6.71
N TYR A 451 -11.34 -13.85 7.75
CA TYR A 451 -10.26 -14.69 8.23
C TYR A 451 -10.80 -15.87 9.05
N ASP A 452 -10.45 -17.08 8.63
CA ASP A 452 -10.60 -18.30 9.42
C ASP A 452 -9.20 -18.90 9.62
N PRO A 453 -8.63 -18.87 10.84
CA PRO A 453 -7.32 -19.46 11.14
C PRO A 453 -7.18 -20.95 10.77
N SER A 454 -8.31 -21.65 10.65
CA SER A 454 -8.39 -23.07 10.28
C SER A 454 -8.84 -23.31 8.83
N GLY A 455 -9.26 -22.24 8.16
CA GLY A 455 -9.82 -22.24 6.82
C GLY A 455 -8.76 -22.21 5.72
N ALA A 456 -9.24 -22.26 4.48
CA ALA A 456 -8.40 -22.02 3.31
C ALA A 456 -8.48 -20.53 2.93
N ALA A 457 -7.35 -19.97 2.51
CA ALA A 457 -7.30 -18.64 1.93
C ALA A 457 -8.14 -18.55 0.64
N ASP A 458 -8.72 -17.38 0.38
CA ASP A 458 -9.40 -17.10 -0.89
C ASP A 458 -8.40 -17.11 -2.06
N ARG A 459 -7.17 -16.64 -1.79
CA ARG A 459 -6.04 -16.66 -2.72
C ARG A 459 -4.75 -16.89 -1.96
N THR A 460 -3.83 -17.62 -2.58
CA THR A 460 -2.46 -17.75 -2.08
C THR A 460 -1.47 -17.49 -3.21
N ILE A 461 -0.50 -16.61 -2.97
CA ILE A 461 0.64 -16.40 -3.84
C ILE A 461 1.85 -17.03 -3.14
N THR A 462 2.49 -17.99 -3.78
CA THR A 462 3.68 -18.66 -3.24
C THR A 462 4.92 -18.18 -3.97
N SER A 463 5.96 -17.83 -3.24
CA SER A 463 7.24 -17.48 -3.84
C SER A 463 7.88 -18.72 -4.46
N PRO A 464 8.40 -18.64 -5.70
CA PRO A 464 9.14 -19.73 -6.32
C PRO A 464 10.60 -19.82 -5.84
N ASP A 465 11.08 -18.87 -5.04
CA ASP A 465 12.49 -18.79 -4.65
C ASP A 465 12.92 -19.85 -3.62
N PRO A 466 12.13 -20.14 -2.56
CA PRO A 466 12.49 -21.16 -1.57
C PRO A 466 12.58 -22.59 -2.15
N PRO A 467 13.49 -23.43 -1.62
CA PRO A 467 14.34 -23.17 -0.46
C PRO A 467 15.55 -22.29 -0.80
N VAL A 468 15.82 -21.27 0.02
CA VAL A 468 16.99 -20.38 -0.10
C VAL A 468 17.82 -20.48 1.18
N SER A 469 19.08 -20.89 1.06
CA SER A 469 20.00 -20.91 2.20
C SER A 469 20.35 -19.50 2.67
N THR A 470 20.37 -19.27 3.98
CA THR A 470 20.85 -18.01 4.56
C THR A 470 22.34 -17.84 4.29
N ILE A 471 22.82 -16.60 4.39
CA ILE A 471 24.20 -16.23 4.11
C ILE A 471 24.75 -15.55 5.35
N GLN A 472 25.76 -16.15 5.98
CA GLN A 472 26.46 -15.52 7.11
C GLN A 472 26.90 -14.08 6.76
N GLY A 473 26.47 -13.13 7.58
CA GLY A 473 26.74 -11.70 7.43
C GLY A 473 26.02 -11.04 6.24
N GLY A 474 24.99 -11.67 5.70
CA GLY A 474 24.28 -11.24 4.49
C GLY A 474 22.77 -11.45 4.58
N CYS A 475 22.06 -10.90 3.59
CA CYS A 475 20.61 -11.01 3.50
C CYS A 475 20.20 -11.78 2.23
N ILE A 476 19.20 -12.63 2.36
CA ILE A 476 18.48 -13.26 1.26
C ILE A 476 17.08 -12.66 1.14
N ASN A 477 16.48 -12.80 -0.04
CA ASN A 477 15.09 -12.41 -0.27
C ASN A 477 14.36 -13.54 -1.00
N ALA A 478 13.07 -13.67 -0.72
CA ALA A 478 12.13 -14.42 -1.55
C ALA A 478 10.95 -13.52 -1.91
N VAL A 479 10.53 -13.54 -3.18
CA VAL A 479 9.52 -12.62 -3.73
C VAL A 479 8.28 -13.39 -4.17
N CYS A 480 7.12 -12.90 -3.74
CA CYS A 480 5.80 -13.24 -4.26
C CYS A 480 5.40 -12.17 -5.26
N SER A 481 5.45 -12.48 -6.56
CA SER A 481 5.01 -11.53 -7.58
C SER A 481 3.50 -11.37 -7.56
N ASN A 482 3.01 -10.13 -7.48
CA ASN A 482 1.58 -9.82 -7.41
C ASN A 482 1.18 -8.69 -8.37
N PRO A 483 1.43 -8.79 -9.69
CA PRO A 483 1.12 -7.71 -10.61
C PRO A 483 -0.40 -7.55 -10.79
N ALA A 484 -0.87 -6.30 -10.85
CA ALA A 484 -2.24 -5.98 -11.24
C ALA A 484 -2.58 -6.56 -12.63
N PRO A 485 -3.88 -6.72 -12.97
CA PRO A 485 -4.28 -7.18 -14.30
C PRO A 485 -3.68 -6.30 -15.41
N ALA A 486 -3.23 -6.90 -16.52
CA ALA A 486 -2.62 -6.18 -17.61
C ALA A 486 -3.55 -6.15 -18.84
N ILE A 487 -3.95 -4.94 -19.27
CA ILE A 487 -4.80 -4.74 -20.45
C ILE A 487 -3.93 -4.51 -21.70
N GLY A 488 -3.91 -5.53 -22.55
CA GLY A 488 -3.22 -5.59 -23.84
C GLY A 488 -3.98 -4.87 -24.96
N LYS A 489 -4.12 -5.54 -26.11
CA LYS A 489 -4.77 -4.98 -27.29
C LYS A 489 -6.28 -4.85 -27.08
N VAL A 490 -6.85 -3.71 -27.48
CA VAL A 490 -8.30 -3.46 -27.42
C VAL A 490 -8.82 -3.13 -28.82
N SER A 491 -9.99 -3.65 -29.16
CA SER A 491 -10.64 -3.45 -30.45
C SER A 491 -12.12 -3.14 -30.28
N ALA A 492 -12.65 -2.32 -31.20
CA ALA A 492 -14.08 -2.08 -31.38
C ALA A 492 -14.38 -2.21 -32.86
N MET A 493 -15.21 -3.17 -33.25
CA MET A 493 -15.49 -3.47 -34.65
C MET A 493 -17.00 -3.64 -34.91
N PRO A 494 -17.52 -3.10 -36.03
CA PRO A 494 -16.82 -2.28 -37.02
C PRO A 494 -16.50 -0.86 -36.48
N LYS A 495 -15.44 -0.24 -37.00
CA LYS A 495 -15.02 1.12 -36.61
C LYS A 495 -15.98 2.23 -37.07
N SER A 496 -16.81 1.95 -38.06
CA SER A 496 -17.86 2.83 -38.55
C SER A 496 -19.10 2.02 -38.86
N LEU A 497 -20.24 2.47 -38.36
CA LEU A 497 -21.54 1.80 -38.46
C LEU A 497 -22.69 2.81 -38.45
N SER A 498 -23.90 2.39 -38.75
CA SER A 498 -25.09 3.26 -38.59
C SER A 498 -25.58 3.25 -37.14
N PRO A 499 -26.22 4.32 -36.65
CA PRO A 499 -26.89 4.28 -35.34
C PRO A 499 -27.87 3.10 -35.25
N GLY A 500 -27.85 2.37 -34.13
CA GLY A 500 -28.65 1.16 -33.92
C GLY A 500 -28.02 -0.14 -34.44
N GLU A 501 -26.81 -0.10 -35.02
CA GLU A 501 -26.07 -1.31 -35.39
C GLU A 501 -25.18 -1.81 -34.25
N ASN A 502 -24.77 -3.08 -34.35
CA ASN A 502 -23.95 -3.75 -33.36
C ASN A 502 -22.46 -3.44 -33.53
N VAL A 503 -21.79 -3.19 -32.41
CA VAL A 503 -20.33 -3.10 -32.30
C VAL A 503 -19.86 -4.15 -31.30
N THR A 504 -18.83 -4.89 -31.65
CA THR A 504 -18.14 -5.85 -30.77
C THR A 504 -16.92 -5.18 -30.18
N ILE A 505 -16.79 -5.21 -28.86
CA ILE A 505 -15.64 -4.79 -28.09
C ILE A 505 -14.87 -6.04 -27.68
N THR A 506 -13.55 -6.05 -27.89
CA THR A 506 -12.67 -7.12 -27.40
C THR A 506 -11.43 -6.52 -26.73
N ALA A 507 -10.93 -7.16 -25.68
CA ALA A 507 -9.72 -6.76 -24.96
C ALA A 507 -8.89 -7.99 -24.57
N GLU A 508 -7.59 -7.98 -24.90
CA GLU A 508 -6.63 -8.93 -24.32
C GLU A 508 -6.37 -8.51 -22.86
N VAL A 509 -6.64 -9.38 -21.89
CA VAL A 509 -6.44 -9.10 -20.46
C VAL A 509 -5.73 -10.27 -19.80
N VAL A 510 -4.55 -10.00 -19.23
CA VAL A 510 -3.76 -11.03 -18.52
C VAL A 510 -3.87 -10.79 -17.03
N PHE A 511 -4.28 -11.82 -16.29
CA PHE A 511 -4.37 -11.81 -14.83
C PHE A 511 -3.21 -12.57 -14.18
N SER A 512 -2.74 -12.10 -13.02
CA SER A 512 -1.81 -12.84 -12.17
C SER A 512 -2.52 -13.66 -11.09
N GLY A 513 -3.79 -13.34 -10.82
CA GLY A 513 -4.72 -14.07 -9.96
C GLY A 513 -5.94 -14.57 -10.74
N THR A 514 -6.98 -14.93 -10.02
CA THR A 514 -8.27 -15.32 -10.62
C THR A 514 -8.97 -14.06 -11.16
N PRO A 515 -9.42 -14.04 -12.43
CA PRO A 515 -10.23 -12.95 -12.97
C PRO A 515 -11.53 -12.80 -12.16
N ASP A 516 -11.95 -11.56 -11.88
CA ASP A 516 -13.26 -11.26 -11.28
C ASP A 516 -14.19 -10.65 -12.33
N PHE A 517 -13.84 -9.46 -12.84
CA PHE A 517 -14.60 -8.79 -13.89
C PHE A 517 -13.70 -8.13 -14.92
N VAL A 518 -14.11 -8.18 -16.18
CA VAL A 518 -13.63 -7.28 -17.23
C VAL A 518 -14.85 -6.60 -17.80
N TRP A 519 -14.86 -5.27 -17.89
CA TRP A 519 -15.95 -4.54 -18.54
C TRP A 519 -15.43 -3.36 -19.34
N ALA A 520 -16.25 -2.93 -20.30
CA ALA A 520 -16.02 -1.74 -21.08
C ALA A 520 -16.97 -0.61 -20.64
N GLU A 521 -16.46 0.60 -20.49
CA GLU A 521 -17.27 1.82 -20.43
C GLU A 521 -17.27 2.46 -21.81
N ILE A 522 -18.48 2.64 -22.39
CA ILE A 522 -18.65 3.27 -23.69
C ILE A 522 -19.14 4.68 -23.46
N GLU A 523 -18.40 5.66 -23.96
CA GLU A 523 -18.53 7.06 -23.57
C GLU A 523 -18.72 7.98 -24.78
N SER A 524 -19.31 9.16 -24.55
CA SER A 524 -19.25 10.26 -25.52
C SER A 524 -17.90 10.99 -25.48
N PRO A 525 -17.57 11.82 -26.48
CA PRO A 525 -16.28 12.52 -26.55
C PRO A 525 -16.01 13.54 -25.44
N ASP A 526 -16.96 13.73 -24.52
CA ASP A 526 -16.86 14.56 -23.32
C ASP A 526 -16.74 13.72 -22.03
N GLU A 527 -16.32 12.46 -22.14
CA GLU A 527 -16.12 11.48 -21.06
C GLU A 527 -17.41 11.19 -20.25
N THR A 528 -18.58 11.32 -20.89
CA THR A 528 -19.84 10.88 -20.27
C THR A 528 -20.10 9.42 -20.60
N VAL A 529 -20.08 8.55 -19.59
CA VAL A 529 -20.46 7.13 -19.72
C VAL A 529 -21.90 7.00 -20.23
N ILE A 530 -22.04 6.37 -21.40
CA ILE A 530 -23.32 6.09 -22.06
C ILE A 530 -23.84 4.72 -21.60
N THR A 531 -22.96 3.72 -21.51
CA THR A 531 -23.27 2.38 -21.01
C THR A 531 -22.01 1.69 -20.50
N THR A 532 -22.21 0.71 -19.63
CA THR A 532 -21.21 -0.32 -19.29
C THR A 532 -21.54 -1.59 -20.07
N LEU A 533 -20.53 -2.42 -20.32
CA LEU A 533 -20.66 -3.70 -21.02
C LEU A 533 -19.66 -4.71 -20.42
N ASP A 534 -20.17 -5.71 -19.70
CA ASP A 534 -19.33 -6.82 -19.22
C ASP A 534 -18.74 -7.59 -20.40
N LEU A 535 -17.45 -7.93 -20.31
CA LEU A 535 -16.72 -8.72 -21.30
C LEU A 535 -16.41 -10.10 -20.71
N TYR A 536 -16.48 -11.12 -21.55
CA TYR A 536 -16.31 -12.53 -21.16
C TYR A 536 -15.22 -13.14 -22.01
N ASP A 537 -14.43 -14.06 -21.44
CA ASP A 537 -13.53 -14.97 -22.17
C ASP A 537 -14.19 -16.36 -22.14
N ASP A 538 -15.25 -16.52 -22.93
CA ASP A 538 -16.08 -17.74 -22.91
C ASP A 538 -16.14 -18.45 -24.27
N GLY A 539 -15.36 -17.97 -25.24
CA GLY A 539 -15.38 -18.43 -26.63
C GLY A 539 -16.73 -18.17 -27.33
N LEU A 540 -17.60 -17.36 -26.71
CA LEU A 540 -18.81 -16.80 -27.31
C LEU A 540 -18.56 -15.30 -27.53
N HIS A 541 -19.60 -14.48 -27.70
CA HIS A 541 -19.43 -13.01 -27.72
C HIS A 541 -18.46 -12.39 -28.77
N ASN A 542 -17.96 -13.19 -29.72
CA ASN A 542 -17.00 -12.86 -30.78
C ASN A 542 -15.60 -12.45 -30.28
N ASP A 543 -15.12 -13.10 -29.23
CA ASP A 543 -13.81 -12.88 -28.60
C ASP A 543 -12.70 -13.81 -29.11
N GLY A 544 -12.99 -15.07 -29.43
CA GLY A 544 -11.96 -16.04 -29.76
C GLY A 544 -12.33 -17.46 -29.35
N ASP A 545 -11.31 -18.21 -28.92
CA ASP A 545 -11.51 -19.48 -28.21
C ASP A 545 -11.69 -19.16 -26.72
N ALA A 546 -12.37 -20.03 -25.95
CA ALA A 546 -12.48 -19.84 -24.50
C ALA A 546 -11.12 -20.04 -23.81
N ASP A 547 -10.88 -19.26 -22.75
CA ASP A 547 -9.67 -19.26 -21.93
C ASP A 547 -8.40 -18.87 -22.74
N ASP A 548 -8.52 -17.93 -23.68
CA ASP A 548 -7.40 -17.45 -24.52
C ASP A 548 -6.89 -16.04 -24.13
N ASP A 549 -7.34 -15.52 -22.99
CA ASP A 549 -7.07 -14.19 -22.44
C ASP A 549 -7.70 -13.05 -23.26
N VAL A 550 -8.58 -13.34 -24.23
CA VAL A 550 -9.33 -12.34 -24.99
C VAL A 550 -10.77 -12.29 -24.49
N TYR A 551 -11.13 -11.16 -23.89
CA TYR A 551 -12.47 -10.91 -23.38
C TYR A 551 -13.27 -10.11 -24.40
N GLY A 552 -14.53 -10.46 -24.67
CA GLY A 552 -15.35 -9.70 -25.60
C GLY A 552 -16.85 -9.69 -25.31
N ASN A 553 -17.53 -8.71 -25.88
CA ASN A 553 -18.99 -8.62 -25.92
C ASN A 553 -19.47 -7.65 -27.02
N THR A 554 -20.75 -7.73 -27.36
CA THR A 554 -21.37 -6.92 -28.41
C THR A 554 -22.44 -6.00 -27.84
N TRP A 555 -22.35 -4.71 -28.18
CA TRP A 555 -23.32 -3.69 -27.84
C TRP A 555 -24.07 -3.20 -29.08
N THR A 556 -25.38 -2.98 -28.95
CA THR A 556 -26.17 -2.29 -29.99
C THR A 556 -26.14 -0.79 -29.71
N THR A 557 -25.59 -0.02 -30.66
CA THR A 557 -25.42 1.44 -30.50
C THR A 557 -26.75 2.16 -30.30
N ASP A 558 -26.69 3.32 -29.62
CA ASP A 558 -27.87 4.16 -29.47
C ASP A 558 -28.31 4.79 -30.83
N GLY A 559 -29.46 5.46 -30.83
CA GLY A 559 -29.98 6.12 -32.04
C GLY A 559 -29.30 7.43 -32.42
N THR A 560 -28.18 7.79 -31.78
CA THR A 560 -27.49 9.07 -31.92
C THR A 560 -26.23 8.91 -32.76
N GLU A 561 -26.06 9.80 -33.73
CA GLU A 561 -24.82 9.95 -34.48
C GLU A 561 -23.77 10.61 -33.60
N ARG A 562 -22.75 9.85 -33.19
CA ARG A 562 -21.61 10.35 -32.43
C ARG A 562 -20.40 9.44 -32.61
N THR A 563 -19.26 9.96 -32.20
CA THR A 563 -18.07 9.15 -31.93
C THR A 563 -18.14 8.65 -30.50
N TYR A 564 -17.74 7.41 -30.30
CA TYR A 564 -17.70 6.75 -29.01
C TYR A 564 -16.26 6.45 -28.62
N LEU A 565 -15.94 6.73 -27.36
CA LEU A 565 -14.70 6.33 -26.69
C LEU A 565 -15.00 5.08 -25.87
N VAL A 566 -14.00 4.22 -25.71
CA VAL A 566 -14.16 2.94 -25.01
C VAL A 566 -13.00 2.75 -24.05
N ASP A 567 -13.35 2.71 -22.78
CA ASP A 567 -12.46 2.37 -21.68
C ASP A 567 -12.58 0.88 -21.38
N ILE A 568 -11.48 0.26 -20.97
CA ILE A 568 -11.49 -1.12 -20.47
C ILE A 568 -11.05 -1.12 -19.03
N ILE A 569 -11.83 -1.78 -18.19
CA ILE A 569 -11.53 -1.99 -16.78
C ILE A 569 -11.41 -3.50 -16.56
N ALA A 570 -10.33 -3.91 -15.90
CA ALA A 570 -10.08 -5.29 -15.53
C ALA A 570 -9.80 -5.38 -14.05
N GLN A 571 -10.49 -6.28 -13.36
CA GLN A 571 -10.41 -6.47 -11.93
C GLN A 571 -10.24 -7.95 -11.60
N ASP A 572 -9.30 -8.27 -10.69
CA ASP A 572 -9.17 -9.60 -10.12
C ASP A 572 -9.99 -9.75 -8.82
N THR A 573 -10.06 -10.96 -8.28
CA THR A 573 -10.85 -11.23 -7.05
C THR A 573 -10.28 -10.55 -5.78
N THR A 574 -9.16 -9.84 -5.88
CA THR A 574 -8.51 -9.08 -4.80
C THR A 574 -8.71 -7.56 -4.94
N PRO A 575 -9.92 -7.15 -5.38
CA PRO A 575 -10.24 -5.84 -5.96
C PRO A 575 -9.19 -5.07 -6.78
N MET A 576 -8.11 -5.69 -7.26
CA MET A 576 -7.07 -4.96 -7.99
C MET A 576 -7.58 -4.60 -9.37
N THR A 577 -7.69 -3.30 -9.64
CA THR A 577 -8.30 -2.79 -10.84
C THR A 577 -7.26 -2.10 -11.73
N THR A 578 -7.25 -2.46 -13.01
CA THR A 578 -6.54 -1.72 -14.05
C THR A 578 -7.54 -1.11 -15.00
N THR A 579 -7.43 0.20 -15.22
CA THR A 579 -8.23 0.92 -16.21
C THR A 579 -7.33 1.36 -17.37
N LYS A 580 -7.79 1.09 -18.59
CA LYS A 580 -7.22 1.61 -19.83
C LYS A 580 -8.21 2.59 -20.42
N ASP A 581 -8.02 3.85 -20.07
CA ASP A 581 -8.76 4.99 -20.55
C ASP A 581 -8.57 5.18 -22.06
N ASN A 582 -9.66 5.45 -22.77
CA ASN A 582 -9.72 5.75 -24.19
C ASN A 582 -9.02 4.66 -25.05
N ALA A 583 -9.14 3.40 -24.62
CA ALA A 583 -8.43 2.26 -25.19
C ALA A 583 -8.73 2.05 -26.68
N THR A 584 -9.94 2.38 -27.12
CA THR A 584 -10.31 2.37 -28.53
C THR A 584 -11.48 3.31 -28.82
N MET A 585 -11.80 3.50 -30.10
CA MET A 585 -12.96 4.30 -30.52
C MET A 585 -13.69 3.69 -31.71
N PHE A 586 -14.96 4.06 -31.90
CA PHE A 586 -15.76 3.81 -33.12
C PHE A 586 -16.74 4.96 -33.35
N THR A 587 -17.36 5.05 -34.53
CA THR A 587 -18.26 6.17 -34.84
C THR A 587 -19.51 5.75 -35.59
N THR A 588 -20.65 6.31 -35.20
CA THR A 588 -21.91 6.22 -35.95
C THR A 588 -22.14 7.40 -36.91
N VAL A 589 -21.17 8.34 -36.98
CA VAL A 589 -21.25 9.49 -37.88
C VAL A 589 -21.00 9.03 -39.32
N PRO A 590 -21.92 9.28 -40.27
CA PRO A 590 -21.76 8.85 -41.66
C PRO A 590 -20.51 9.44 -42.32
N CYS A 591 -19.72 8.62 -43.02
CA CYS A 591 -18.68 9.12 -43.92
C CYS A 591 -19.33 9.87 -45.10
N GLY A 592 -19.14 11.18 -45.18
CA GLY A 592 -19.71 12.04 -46.22
C GLY A 592 -19.14 11.80 -47.63
N PHE A 593 -19.80 12.37 -48.64
CA PHE A 593 -19.29 12.43 -50.03
C PHE A 593 -17.98 13.24 -50.11
N PRO A 594 -17.08 12.95 -51.06
CA PRO A 594 -15.87 13.74 -51.25
C PRO A 594 -16.22 15.21 -51.52
N VAL A 595 -15.66 16.11 -50.70
CA VAL A 595 -15.84 17.56 -50.84
C VAL A 595 -14.72 18.11 -51.71
N GLN A 596 -15.07 18.80 -52.79
CA GLN A 596 -14.11 19.54 -53.60
C GLN A 596 -13.64 20.80 -52.86
N VAL A 597 -12.35 20.84 -52.49
CA VAL A 597 -11.77 21.94 -51.68
C VAL A 597 -11.36 23.14 -52.54
N THR A 598 -11.00 22.94 -53.80
CA THR A 598 -10.59 24.01 -54.74
C THR A 598 -11.44 24.00 -56.01
N THR A 599 -11.75 25.16 -56.57
CA THR A 599 -12.67 25.32 -57.72
C THR A 599 -12.05 26.13 -58.87
N ASP A 600 -10.73 26.29 -58.88
CA ASP A 600 -10.03 27.01 -59.95
C ASP A 600 -10.07 26.22 -61.27
N ILE A 601 -9.94 26.91 -62.40
CA ILE A 601 -9.85 26.28 -63.72
C ILE A 601 -8.44 25.76 -64.03
N ALA A 602 -7.44 26.24 -63.29
CA ALA A 602 -6.09 25.72 -63.28
C ALA A 602 -6.05 24.32 -62.67
N TYR A 603 -5.06 23.52 -63.09
CA TYR A 603 -4.81 22.24 -62.43
C TYR A 603 -4.19 22.49 -61.05
N ASP A 604 -4.93 22.09 -60.02
CA ASP A 604 -4.44 21.99 -58.65
C ASP A 604 -3.97 20.54 -58.43
N GLU A 605 -2.66 20.35 -58.26
CA GLU A 605 -2.05 19.02 -58.19
C GLU A 605 -1.28 18.80 -56.88
N TYR A 606 -1.04 17.53 -56.56
CA TYR A 606 -0.22 17.09 -55.42
C TYR A 606 -0.61 17.71 -54.07
N PRO A 607 -1.87 17.53 -53.62
CA PRO A 607 -2.28 18.08 -52.34
C PRO A 607 -1.57 17.39 -51.17
N SER A 608 -1.26 18.16 -50.13
CA SER A 608 -0.77 17.68 -48.84
C SER A 608 -1.54 18.36 -47.71
N ILE A 609 -1.82 17.64 -46.62
CA ILE A 609 -2.57 18.15 -45.48
C ILE A 609 -1.80 17.98 -44.16
N ALA A 610 -1.93 18.93 -43.23
CA ALA A 610 -1.44 18.83 -41.86
C ALA A 610 -2.38 19.55 -40.87
N LYS A 611 -2.43 19.10 -39.60
CA LYS A 611 -3.07 19.84 -38.50
C LYS A 611 -1.99 20.59 -37.72
N ALA A 612 -2.10 21.91 -37.64
CA ALA A 612 -1.19 22.77 -36.89
C ALA A 612 -1.46 22.67 -35.37
N ALA A 613 -0.56 23.22 -34.55
CA ALA A 613 -0.69 23.13 -33.09
C ALA A 613 -1.86 23.97 -32.53
N ASP A 614 -2.32 24.97 -33.28
CA ASP A 614 -3.54 25.73 -32.98
C ASP A 614 -4.83 25.00 -33.37
N GLY A 615 -4.74 23.75 -33.84
CA GLY A 615 -5.87 22.93 -34.25
C GLY A 615 -6.35 23.18 -35.67
N LYS A 616 -5.80 24.15 -36.42
CA LYS A 616 -6.22 24.39 -37.80
C LYS A 616 -5.72 23.33 -38.76
N LEU A 617 -6.57 22.92 -39.69
CA LEU A 617 -6.17 22.10 -40.84
C LEU A 617 -5.56 22.99 -41.92
N TRP A 618 -4.45 22.56 -42.50
CA TRP A 618 -3.75 23.20 -43.61
C TRP A 618 -3.75 22.25 -44.79
N VAL A 619 -4.35 22.64 -45.91
CA VAL A 619 -4.23 21.92 -47.18
C VAL A 619 -3.40 22.78 -48.11
N ILE A 620 -2.34 22.21 -48.67
CA ILE A 620 -1.46 22.85 -49.65
C ILE A 620 -1.45 22.06 -50.95
N TRP A 621 -1.17 22.71 -52.06
CA TRP A 621 -1.06 22.09 -53.39
C TRP A 621 -0.22 22.97 -54.32
N ASP A 622 0.18 22.44 -55.47
CA ASP A 622 0.78 23.26 -56.52
C ASP A 622 -0.20 23.62 -57.63
N ARG A 623 -0.03 24.82 -58.18
CA ARG A 623 -0.79 25.38 -59.30
C ARG A 623 0.17 26.16 -60.19
N TYR A 624 0.39 25.67 -61.42
CA TYR A 624 1.25 26.32 -62.43
C TYR A 624 2.68 26.71 -61.97
N GLY A 625 3.25 26.01 -60.99
CA GLY A 625 4.58 26.30 -60.46
C GLY A 625 4.62 27.21 -59.23
N ASP A 626 3.47 27.47 -58.64
CA ASP A 626 3.34 28.17 -57.37
C ASP A 626 2.67 27.26 -56.34
N ILE A 627 3.00 27.45 -55.06
CA ILE A 627 2.41 26.66 -53.96
C ILE A 627 1.34 27.50 -53.29
N TYR A 628 0.13 26.97 -53.23
CA TYR A 628 -1.02 27.59 -52.59
C TYR A 628 -1.45 26.80 -51.35
N TYR A 629 -2.25 27.43 -50.49
CA TYR A 629 -2.88 26.80 -49.34
C TYR A 629 -4.29 27.30 -49.05
N LYS A 630 -5.06 26.49 -48.33
CA LYS A 630 -6.29 26.87 -47.59
C LYS A 630 -6.16 26.36 -46.17
N THR A 631 -6.83 27.04 -45.25
CA THR A 631 -6.95 26.61 -43.87
C THR A 631 -8.40 26.39 -43.47
N SER A 632 -8.63 25.50 -42.52
CA SER A 632 -9.92 25.30 -41.84
C SER A 632 -9.72 25.39 -40.34
N SER A 633 -10.63 26.10 -39.66
CA SER A 633 -10.66 26.22 -38.19
C SER A 633 -11.83 25.44 -37.56
N ASP A 634 -12.53 24.66 -38.37
CA ASP A 634 -13.76 23.93 -38.03
C ASP A 634 -13.69 22.48 -38.54
N ASP A 635 -12.51 21.86 -38.39
CA ASP A 635 -12.20 20.47 -38.76
C ASP A 635 -12.65 20.08 -40.18
N GLY A 636 -12.53 21.01 -41.13
CA GLY A 636 -12.75 20.80 -42.57
C GLY A 636 -14.16 21.15 -43.05
N ALA A 637 -15.06 21.64 -42.18
CA ALA A 637 -16.41 22.04 -42.58
C ALA A 637 -16.40 23.26 -43.50
N THR A 638 -15.53 24.24 -43.24
CA THR A 638 -15.30 25.38 -44.13
C THR A 638 -13.81 25.64 -44.35
N TRP A 639 -13.48 26.27 -45.48
CA TRP A 639 -12.10 26.53 -45.90
C TRP A 639 -11.92 28.00 -46.28
N SER A 640 -10.80 28.61 -45.85
CA SER A 640 -10.38 29.96 -46.25
C SER A 640 -10.23 30.09 -47.76
N ASP A 641 -10.29 31.29 -48.34
CA ASP A 641 -9.93 31.47 -49.76
C ASP A 641 -8.48 31.01 -50.04
N PRO A 642 -8.18 30.47 -51.24
CA PRO A 642 -6.82 30.10 -51.62
C PRO A 642 -5.82 31.24 -51.43
N GLN A 643 -4.75 30.98 -50.69
CA GLN A 643 -3.66 31.92 -50.45
C GLN A 643 -2.38 31.40 -51.10
N LEU A 644 -1.59 32.30 -51.66
CA LEU A 644 -0.29 31.99 -52.25
C LEU A 644 0.77 31.91 -51.14
N LEU A 645 1.54 30.82 -51.11
CA LEU A 645 2.55 30.55 -50.07
C LEU A 645 3.99 30.69 -50.58
N VAL A 646 4.24 30.20 -51.79
CA VAL A 646 5.55 30.28 -52.46
C VAL A 646 5.32 30.79 -53.87
N GLU A 647 5.80 32.01 -54.14
CA GLU A 647 5.76 32.67 -55.44
C GLU A 647 7.18 33.05 -55.86
N THR A 648 7.62 32.54 -57.00
CA THR A 648 8.94 32.89 -57.57
C THR A 648 8.88 32.90 -59.09
N ASN A 649 9.93 33.38 -59.75
CA ASN A 649 10.08 33.23 -61.21
C ASN A 649 10.47 31.80 -61.64
N TYR A 650 10.49 30.85 -60.70
CA TYR A 650 10.81 29.44 -60.94
C TYR A 650 9.58 28.60 -60.64
N TYR A 651 9.50 27.44 -61.28
CA TYR A 651 8.42 26.51 -61.03
C TYR A 651 8.66 25.70 -59.73
N ASN A 652 7.72 25.79 -58.79
CA ASN A 652 7.64 25.09 -57.52
C ASN A 652 6.55 24.03 -57.60
N TYR A 653 6.87 22.77 -57.32
CA TYR A 653 5.95 21.65 -57.52
C TYR A 653 5.97 20.67 -56.35
N LYS A 654 4.89 19.87 -56.25
CA LYS A 654 4.79 18.67 -55.43
C LYS A 654 5.09 18.95 -53.95
N PRO A 655 4.35 19.87 -53.32
CA PRO A 655 4.65 20.27 -51.97
C PRO A 655 4.18 19.21 -50.96
N SER A 656 4.86 19.12 -49.83
CA SER A 656 4.46 18.28 -48.69
C SER A 656 4.61 19.08 -47.40
N ILE A 657 3.59 19.01 -46.54
CA ILE A 657 3.56 19.70 -45.24
C ILE A 657 3.32 18.72 -44.09
N MET A 658 3.92 19.02 -42.95
CA MET A 658 3.73 18.27 -41.70
C MET A 658 3.96 19.18 -40.48
N LYS A 659 3.26 18.91 -39.37
CA LYS A 659 3.62 19.43 -38.05
C LYS A 659 4.52 18.42 -37.34
N ALA A 660 5.71 18.84 -36.91
CA ALA A 660 6.60 18.02 -36.11
C ALA A 660 6.17 18.00 -34.62
N SER A 661 6.78 17.11 -33.84
CA SER A 661 6.56 16.92 -32.40
C SER A 661 6.87 18.18 -31.59
N ASP A 662 7.81 19.00 -32.06
CA ASP A 662 8.16 20.32 -31.51
C ASP A 662 7.16 21.44 -31.85
N ASN A 663 6.04 21.10 -32.51
CA ASN A 663 5.01 22.01 -33.01
C ASN A 663 5.41 22.90 -34.20
N THR A 664 6.58 22.69 -34.79
CA THR A 664 7.00 23.39 -36.01
C THR A 664 6.28 22.80 -37.23
N LEU A 665 5.70 23.66 -38.07
CA LEU A 665 5.26 23.28 -39.41
C LEU A 665 6.45 23.24 -40.35
N TRP A 666 6.60 22.14 -41.07
CA TRP A 666 7.62 21.95 -42.10
C TRP A 666 6.96 21.80 -43.46
N LEU A 667 7.39 22.63 -44.40
CA LEU A 667 7.01 22.56 -45.81
C LEU A 667 8.24 22.16 -46.63
N VAL A 668 8.09 21.15 -47.49
CA VAL A 668 9.09 20.78 -48.50
C VAL A 668 8.48 20.77 -49.89
N TRP A 669 9.27 21.11 -50.91
CA TRP A 669 8.82 21.11 -52.31
C TRP A 669 9.99 20.97 -53.29
N ILE A 670 9.68 20.79 -54.58
CA ILE A 670 10.68 20.74 -55.65
C ILE A 670 10.76 22.06 -56.39
N ARG A 671 11.99 22.50 -56.66
CA ARG A 671 12.29 23.58 -57.62
C ARG A 671 13.52 23.18 -58.44
N ASN A 672 13.38 23.12 -59.76
CA ASN A 672 14.44 22.72 -60.69
C ASN A 672 15.12 21.35 -60.42
N GLY A 673 14.45 20.42 -59.73
CA GLY A 673 15.01 19.12 -59.37
C GLY A 673 15.63 19.07 -57.96
N ASP A 674 15.79 20.23 -57.32
CA ASP A 674 16.28 20.37 -55.94
C ASP A 674 15.12 20.35 -54.94
N ILE A 675 15.39 19.91 -53.72
CA ILE A 675 14.41 19.91 -52.63
C ILE A 675 14.65 21.13 -51.74
N TYR A 676 13.62 21.95 -51.60
CA TYR A 676 13.60 23.13 -50.75
C TYR A 676 12.75 22.90 -49.50
N CYS A 677 13.01 23.66 -48.44
CA CYS A 677 12.18 23.71 -47.25
C CYS A 677 11.93 25.13 -46.72
N LYS A 678 10.83 25.27 -45.99
CA LYS A 678 10.53 26.38 -45.07
C LYS A 678 9.89 25.83 -43.81
N THR A 679 10.05 26.55 -42.72
CA THR A 679 9.41 26.23 -41.45
C THR A 679 8.55 27.38 -40.95
N SER A 680 7.58 27.05 -40.09
CA SER A 680 6.83 28.03 -39.31
C SER A 680 6.69 27.53 -37.88
N THR A 681 7.11 28.35 -36.93
CA THR A 681 7.01 28.09 -35.49
C THR A 681 5.81 28.77 -34.84
N ASP A 682 4.95 29.43 -35.64
CA ASP A 682 3.80 30.23 -35.20
C ASP A 682 2.51 29.85 -35.95
N ASN A 683 2.35 28.55 -36.20
CA ASN A 683 1.18 27.93 -36.85
C ASN A 683 0.84 28.52 -38.23
N GLY A 684 1.88 28.87 -38.99
CA GLY A 684 1.79 29.36 -40.37
C GLY A 684 1.54 30.86 -40.48
N SER A 685 1.59 31.61 -39.37
CA SER A 685 1.44 33.07 -39.38
C SER A 685 2.64 33.75 -40.06
N THR A 686 3.85 33.25 -39.81
CA THR A 686 5.08 33.62 -40.50
C THR A 686 5.87 32.38 -40.89
N TRP A 687 6.70 32.52 -41.94
CA TRP A 687 7.52 31.43 -42.46
C TRP A 687 8.99 31.86 -42.53
N SER A 688 9.88 30.91 -42.28
CA SER A 688 11.33 31.08 -42.42
C SER A 688 11.73 31.48 -43.84
N SER A 689 12.98 31.91 -44.01
CA SER A 689 13.58 31.96 -45.35
C SER A 689 13.62 30.57 -45.99
N GLU A 690 13.57 30.51 -47.32
CA GLU A 690 13.73 29.28 -48.08
C GLU A 690 15.14 28.71 -47.89
N THR A 691 15.23 27.41 -47.65
CA THR A 691 16.51 26.69 -47.51
C THR A 691 16.52 25.53 -48.49
N VAL A 692 17.63 25.32 -49.21
CA VAL A 692 17.82 24.13 -50.04
C VAL A 692 18.32 23.00 -49.13
N ILE A 693 17.61 21.88 -49.11
CA ILE A 693 17.96 20.72 -48.28
C ILE A 693 18.58 19.57 -49.10
N LEU A 694 18.46 19.64 -50.43
CA LEU A 694 19.13 18.75 -51.36
C LEU A 694 19.31 19.45 -52.72
N ASP A 695 20.56 19.66 -53.14
CA ASP A 695 20.98 20.24 -54.44
C ASP A 695 22.00 19.34 -55.16
N ASP A 696 21.56 18.17 -55.62
CA ASP A 696 22.42 17.26 -56.37
C ASP A 696 22.22 17.36 -57.89
N SER A 697 23.05 16.65 -58.66
CA SER A 697 22.99 16.68 -60.12
C SER A 697 21.82 15.87 -60.72
N TYR A 698 20.95 15.31 -59.87
CA TYR A 698 19.87 14.44 -60.29
C TYR A 698 18.52 15.17 -60.26
N TYR A 699 17.56 14.64 -61.01
CA TYR A 699 16.21 15.18 -60.97
C TYR A 699 15.40 14.45 -59.90
N ASN A 700 15.12 15.14 -58.80
CA ASN A 700 14.34 14.64 -57.68
C ASN A 700 12.86 15.06 -57.82
N TYR A 701 11.94 14.22 -57.36
CA TYR A 701 10.49 14.40 -57.50
C TYR A 701 9.74 13.97 -56.24
N ARG A 702 8.54 14.54 -56.05
CA ARG A 702 7.54 14.13 -55.03
C ARG A 702 8.11 13.97 -53.62
N PRO A 703 8.75 15.02 -53.05
CA PRO A 703 9.24 14.98 -51.69
C PRO A 703 8.05 14.81 -50.74
N ARG A 704 8.19 13.93 -49.77
CA ARG A 704 7.19 13.66 -48.74
C ARG A 704 7.91 13.73 -47.40
N ILE A 705 7.40 14.57 -46.51
CA ILE A 705 7.96 14.75 -45.18
C ILE A 705 7.17 13.95 -44.14
N SER A 706 7.88 13.27 -43.23
CA SER A 706 7.33 12.50 -42.12
C SER A 706 8.24 12.59 -40.89
N GLU A 707 7.71 12.38 -39.69
CA GLU A 707 8.52 12.26 -38.47
C GLU A 707 8.39 10.82 -37.95
N ALA A 708 9.53 10.22 -37.62
CA ALA A 708 9.59 8.87 -37.06
C ALA A 708 10.87 8.72 -36.22
N ASN A 709 10.75 8.12 -35.04
CA ASN A 709 11.86 7.89 -34.09
C ASN A 709 12.72 9.14 -33.81
N GLY A 710 12.07 10.29 -33.58
CA GLY A 710 12.75 11.55 -33.28
C GLY A 710 13.55 12.16 -34.45
N ARG A 711 13.36 11.67 -35.68
CA ARG A 711 13.96 12.23 -36.91
C ARG A 711 12.87 12.71 -37.86
N LEU A 712 13.16 13.79 -38.58
CA LEU A 712 12.38 14.16 -39.76
C LEU A 712 12.95 13.41 -40.95
N TRP A 713 12.09 12.81 -41.76
CA TRP A 713 12.43 12.05 -42.95
C TRP A 713 11.82 12.75 -44.15
N VAL A 714 12.61 12.93 -45.21
CA VAL A 714 12.13 13.38 -46.51
C VAL A 714 12.41 12.27 -47.51
N THR A 715 11.36 11.55 -47.91
CA THR A 715 11.40 10.55 -48.98
C THR A 715 11.07 11.20 -50.31
N TYR A 716 11.73 10.79 -51.39
CA TYR A 716 11.53 11.35 -52.72
C TYR A 716 11.86 10.32 -53.81
N ASP A 717 11.28 10.53 -54.99
CA ASP A 717 11.60 9.77 -56.19
C ASP A 717 12.82 10.41 -56.87
N ARG A 718 13.80 9.62 -57.28
CA ARG A 718 14.97 10.09 -58.04
C ARG A 718 15.07 9.42 -59.40
N TYR A 719 15.40 10.21 -60.42
CA TYR A 719 15.55 9.74 -61.80
C TYR A 719 17.04 9.59 -62.17
N GLU A 720 17.61 8.39 -62.02
CA GLU A 720 19.01 8.10 -62.39
C GLU A 720 19.14 7.26 -63.69
N GLU A 721 18.19 6.36 -63.98
CA GLU A 721 18.02 5.61 -65.25
C GLU A 721 16.58 5.04 -65.33
N ASP A 722 16.11 4.50 -64.20
CA ASP A 722 14.70 4.28 -63.82
C ASP A 722 14.38 5.12 -62.56
N SER A 723 13.09 5.30 -62.24
CA SER A 723 12.68 5.97 -60.99
C SER A 723 12.92 5.05 -59.79
N ASN A 724 13.59 5.57 -58.76
CA ASN A 724 13.88 4.88 -57.50
C ASN A 724 13.48 5.74 -56.29
N VAL A 725 13.29 5.12 -55.13
CA VAL A 725 12.93 5.82 -53.89
C VAL A 725 14.15 6.04 -53.00
N TYR A 726 14.40 7.30 -52.67
CA TYR A 726 15.46 7.73 -51.76
C TYR A 726 14.88 8.44 -50.54
N TYR A 727 15.70 8.59 -49.51
CA TYR A 727 15.42 9.43 -48.35
C TYR A 727 16.64 10.24 -47.91
N ILE A 728 16.34 11.36 -47.26
CA ILE A 728 17.25 12.07 -46.35
C ILE A 728 16.55 12.20 -45.00
N TYR A 729 17.30 12.34 -43.92
CA TYR A 729 16.74 12.60 -42.59
C TYR A 729 17.44 13.78 -41.90
N TYR A 730 16.76 14.36 -40.91
CA TYR A 730 17.24 15.47 -40.09
C TYR A 730 17.34 15.03 -38.62
N ASP A 731 18.54 15.12 -38.05
CA ASP A 731 18.85 14.88 -36.62
C ASP A 731 19.73 16.00 -36.02
N GLY A 732 19.55 17.22 -36.53
CA GLY A 732 20.38 18.41 -36.25
C GLY A 732 21.10 18.92 -37.50
N ALA A 733 21.33 18.04 -38.48
CA ALA A 733 21.73 18.37 -39.85
C ALA A 733 21.04 17.41 -40.83
N TRP A 734 20.92 17.80 -42.11
CA TRP A 734 20.40 16.90 -43.15
C TRP A 734 21.44 15.85 -43.53
N SER A 735 21.02 14.59 -43.58
CA SER A 735 21.86 13.48 -44.01
C SER A 735 22.17 13.55 -45.51
N SER A 736 23.21 12.84 -45.94
CA SER A 736 23.39 12.51 -47.36
C SER A 736 22.25 11.59 -47.84
N PRO A 737 21.84 11.67 -49.12
CA PRO A 737 20.87 10.76 -49.73
C PRO A 737 21.15 9.27 -49.49
N GLN A 738 20.13 8.52 -49.09
CA GLN A 738 20.18 7.07 -48.93
C GLN A 738 19.09 6.40 -49.79
N PRO A 739 19.37 5.26 -50.44
CA PRO A 739 18.35 4.51 -51.16
C PRO A 739 17.45 3.74 -50.18
N LEU A 740 16.13 3.84 -50.34
CA LEU A 740 15.19 2.95 -49.66
C LEU A 740 15.01 1.65 -50.45
N ALA A 741 14.97 1.78 -51.78
CA ALA A 741 14.75 0.68 -52.71
C ALA A 741 15.64 0.87 -53.96
N THR A 742 16.54 -0.09 -54.18
CA THR A 742 17.52 -0.14 -55.28
C THR A 742 17.92 -1.59 -55.57
N GLU A 743 16.96 -2.45 -55.92
CA GLU A 743 17.34 -3.80 -56.38
C GLU A 743 17.86 -3.72 -57.82
N SER A 744 18.92 -4.48 -58.12
CA SER A 744 19.56 -4.51 -59.42
C SER A 744 18.62 -5.03 -60.51
N GLY A 745 18.28 -4.17 -61.48
CA GLY A 745 17.41 -4.47 -62.62
C GLY A 745 16.63 -3.22 -63.03
N SER A 746 16.07 -3.18 -64.24
CA SER A 746 15.23 -2.06 -64.73
C SER A 746 13.83 -2.05 -64.08
N ILE A 747 13.80 -2.02 -62.75
CA ILE A 747 12.59 -2.07 -61.92
C ILE A 747 12.24 -0.63 -61.52
N ARG A 748 10.97 -0.23 -61.70
CA ARG A 748 10.51 1.12 -61.36
C ARG A 748 9.88 1.16 -59.98
N GLU A 749 10.40 2.03 -59.13
CA GLU A 749 9.98 2.24 -57.75
C GLU A 749 9.71 3.73 -57.49
N TRP A 750 8.58 4.05 -56.85
CA TRP A 750 8.16 5.44 -56.62
C TRP A 750 7.19 5.56 -55.43
N ASN A 751 6.87 6.80 -55.04
CA ASN A 751 5.90 7.14 -53.99
C ASN A 751 6.24 6.58 -52.60
N GLY A 752 7.52 6.66 -52.22
CA GLY A 752 7.99 6.24 -50.90
C GLY A 752 7.39 7.04 -49.73
N LYS A 753 7.21 6.39 -48.58
CA LYS A 753 6.97 7.03 -47.29
C LYS A 753 7.57 6.19 -46.15
N ILE A 754 8.11 6.84 -45.12
CA ILE A 754 8.63 6.20 -43.91
C ILE A 754 7.74 6.55 -42.71
N VAL A 755 7.37 5.54 -41.92
CA VAL A 755 6.62 5.67 -40.66
C VAL A 755 7.21 4.73 -39.59
N ALA A 756 6.86 4.92 -38.32
CA ALA A 756 7.21 4.03 -37.20
C ALA A 756 5.96 3.41 -36.57
N ASP A 757 6.10 2.19 -36.01
CA ASP A 757 5.12 1.64 -35.06
C ASP A 757 5.43 2.03 -33.61
N SER A 758 4.59 1.60 -32.66
CA SER A 758 4.74 1.88 -31.22
C SER A 758 6.01 1.30 -30.60
N THR A 759 6.70 0.37 -31.28
CA THR A 759 7.97 -0.24 -30.83
C THR A 759 9.20 0.48 -31.40
N ASN A 760 9.00 1.61 -32.08
CA ASN A 760 10.03 2.35 -32.84
C ASN A 760 10.60 1.56 -34.02
N LYS A 761 9.90 0.54 -34.54
CA LYS A 761 10.30 -0.14 -35.77
C LYS A 761 9.81 0.69 -36.97
N LEU A 762 10.72 0.97 -37.91
CA LEU A 762 10.42 1.75 -39.10
C LEU A 762 9.85 0.87 -40.22
N TYR A 763 8.94 1.44 -41.01
CA TYR A 763 8.36 0.87 -42.22
C TYR A 763 8.53 1.84 -43.37
N GLY A 764 9.31 1.45 -44.38
CA GLY A 764 9.46 2.15 -45.64
C GLY A 764 8.55 1.52 -46.68
N VAL A 765 7.46 2.19 -47.03
CA VAL A 765 6.44 1.71 -47.97
C VAL A 765 6.62 2.42 -49.30
N TYR A 766 6.56 1.68 -50.40
CA TYR A 766 6.73 2.21 -51.75
C TYR A 766 5.99 1.36 -52.77
N GLN A 767 5.75 1.90 -53.95
CA GLN A 767 5.17 1.15 -55.06
C GLN A 767 6.29 0.64 -55.99
N ARG A 768 6.17 -0.61 -56.45
CA ARG A 768 7.09 -1.30 -57.37
C ARG A 768 6.26 -2.00 -58.44
N GLU A 769 6.50 -1.68 -59.71
CA GLU A 769 5.84 -2.29 -60.88
C GLU A 769 4.29 -2.33 -60.87
N GLY A 770 3.64 -1.51 -60.05
CA GLY A 770 2.18 -1.48 -59.91
C GLY A 770 1.69 -1.96 -58.54
N ASP A 771 2.47 -2.78 -57.85
CA ASP A 771 2.15 -3.35 -56.54
C ASP A 771 2.78 -2.53 -55.40
N ILE A 772 2.29 -2.75 -54.18
CA ILE A 772 2.78 -2.07 -52.98
C ILE A 772 3.72 -2.99 -52.22
N TYR A 773 4.88 -2.46 -51.84
CA TYR A 773 5.91 -3.15 -51.07
C TYR A 773 6.25 -2.36 -49.82
N TYR A 774 6.77 -3.06 -48.80
CA TYR A 774 7.42 -2.43 -47.66
C TYR A 774 8.74 -3.10 -47.30
N LYS A 775 9.59 -2.32 -46.63
CA LYS A 775 10.77 -2.79 -45.90
C LYS A 775 10.69 -2.33 -44.46
N THR A 776 11.37 -3.04 -43.58
CA THR A 776 11.43 -2.70 -42.15
C THR A 776 12.85 -2.40 -41.70
N SER A 777 12.98 -1.57 -40.66
CA SER A 777 14.25 -1.29 -40.00
C SER A 777 14.04 -1.24 -38.49
N THR A 778 14.90 -1.94 -37.74
CA THR A 778 14.93 -1.95 -36.27
C THR A 778 16.10 -1.15 -35.69
N ASP A 779 16.94 -0.58 -36.57
CA ASP A 779 18.15 0.17 -36.21
C ASP A 779 18.04 1.64 -36.65
N ASN A 780 16.82 2.17 -36.64
CA ASN A 780 16.48 3.55 -37.00
C ASN A 780 16.96 3.97 -38.39
N GLY A 781 16.79 3.08 -39.38
CA GLY A 781 17.04 3.34 -40.79
C GLY A 781 18.50 3.21 -41.21
N VAL A 782 19.34 2.54 -40.41
CA VAL A 782 20.73 2.20 -40.77
C VAL A 782 20.74 1.02 -41.74
N THR A 783 19.91 0.01 -41.49
CA THR A 783 19.69 -1.11 -42.40
C THR A 783 18.21 -1.36 -42.63
N TRP A 784 17.88 -1.85 -43.82
CA TRP A 784 16.52 -2.20 -44.21
C TRP A 784 16.43 -3.68 -44.59
N SER A 785 15.32 -4.32 -44.22
CA SER A 785 15.03 -5.70 -44.60
C SER A 785 14.89 -5.87 -46.12
N SER A 786 14.82 -7.12 -46.58
CA SER A 786 14.35 -7.43 -47.93
C SER A 786 12.92 -6.90 -48.15
N PRO A 787 12.55 -6.54 -49.38
CA PRO A 787 11.19 -6.11 -49.72
C PRO A 787 10.15 -7.19 -49.42
N ILE A 788 8.99 -6.77 -48.93
CA ILE A 788 7.81 -7.63 -48.73
C ILE A 788 6.64 -7.01 -49.50
N GLN A 789 6.00 -7.80 -50.37
CA GLN A 789 4.83 -7.38 -51.14
C GLN A 789 3.57 -7.39 -50.25
N ILE A 790 2.78 -6.32 -50.29
CA ILE A 790 1.52 -6.17 -49.54
C ILE A 790 0.32 -6.61 -50.39
N THR A 791 0.31 -6.26 -51.67
CA THR A 791 -0.83 -6.42 -52.60
C THR A 791 -0.57 -7.46 -53.65
#